data_AF-A0A0V0TJ21-F1
#
_entry.id   AF-A0A0V0TJ21-F1
#
_cell.length_a   1.000
_cell.length_b   1.000
_cell.length_c   1.000
_cell.angle_alpha   90.00
_cell.angle_beta   90.00
_cell.angle_gamma   90.00
#
_symmetry.space_group_name_H-M   'P 1'
#
loop_
_entity.id
_entity.type
_entity.pdbx_description
1 polymer ?
#
loop_
_entity_poly.entity_id
_entity_poly.type
_entity_poly.pdbx_seq_one_letter_code
_entity_poly.pdbx_strand_id
1 'polypeptide(L)'
;MQNRKGDLYEIWSNTIKSYCQAIGLPDNERLISVFFGGALGSLFSGLQFISSPWFGAMSDIYGRKWMLLISLAGTFTSYLLWSCASSFGIFMLSRIIGGLSKASTSISIAIVADLFPPEERGKGMAFVGLAFSSGFVIGPTLGAIAAYWNRMKTISIFTPAYLALLITSIEFLWVWIFLKETLPEVKKKKHRNLVFPQFFSYINPASLFVFKPLEKRIEQKGGYVRKIKTEKQKATASKGITVSLISFLAISLAWNVYYFYGSLTLYSLGRVLKIFCNFNSISACNIASGIVVPCLTTEVSSQVSPSEKGSVLGIFRALGSLARAIGPVCASTVFWLFGDTITYIIGGLLMWVHWNIISSSQIYEKCDSSDEEFDENHERASIFLNGSIDAKQNHLIEREASEHLINKMYEEPSGCAVTTVVEDALDFTKAGIEAIIEDDVTSRFSAAELTSWNLLTRSSYGYHLLNWKLGLLWGFGLIIRYFVIFPINLTILIIALFILIATGCTITFIRDEEKKRKISRSMSLVCYRILLQACSGVVTFHNRHNSAKPGGICVANHTSPIDALVLACDNCYAFVGQRQGGFLGFIQNSLLKLDAHIWFDREEGSDKLLVRNRLREHVQDHSKLPILIFPEGTCINNTSVMMFRKGSFEVGDVIYPVAIKYDARFGDAFWNSSKVSYFEYLMMMMTSWALVCDVWYLPPMVRQDGEDAIAFASRVKKAIAKAGGLVELEWDGQLKRHFVKSEVIDKQRQKYSERIMRVQLDDDVSHMLHCKNSEEY
;
A
#
# COMPACT_ATOMS: atom_id res chain seq x y z
N MET A 1 -42.54 29.94 -26.23
CA MET A 1 -41.78 28.67 -26.12
C MET A 1 -42.24 27.58 -27.10
N GLN A 2 -43.34 27.75 -27.86
CA GLN A 2 -43.83 26.76 -28.84
C GLN A 2 -43.00 26.67 -30.13
N ASN A 3 -42.42 27.77 -30.65
CA ASN A 3 -41.65 27.78 -31.91
C ASN A 3 -40.25 27.11 -31.90
N ARG A 4 -39.85 26.41 -30.82
CA ARG A 4 -38.53 25.73 -30.73
C ARG A 4 -38.59 24.20 -30.77
N LYS A 5 -39.81 23.62 -30.74
CA LYS A 5 -40.04 22.17 -30.81
C LYS A 5 -40.25 21.81 -32.29
N GLY A 6 -39.19 21.39 -32.97
CA GLY A 6 -39.30 20.84 -34.34
C GLY A 6 -39.66 19.36 -34.32
N ASP A 7 -39.93 18.77 -35.49
CA ASP A 7 -40.40 17.39 -35.67
C ASP A 7 -39.59 16.33 -34.90
N LEU A 8 -38.26 16.51 -34.81
CA LEU A 8 -37.38 15.61 -34.07
C LEU A 8 -37.67 15.57 -32.56
N TYR A 9 -38.05 16.71 -31.98
CA TYR A 9 -38.44 16.76 -30.57
C TYR A 9 -39.73 16.00 -30.32
N GLU A 10 -40.70 16.09 -31.23
CA GLU A 10 -41.96 15.37 -31.12
C GLU A 10 -41.76 13.86 -31.26
N ILE A 11 -40.99 13.42 -32.27
CA ILE A 11 -40.64 12.00 -32.45
C ILE A 11 -39.95 11.46 -31.19
N TRP A 12 -38.94 12.17 -30.69
CA TRP A 12 -38.23 11.77 -29.47
C TRP A 12 -39.16 11.74 -28.25
N SER A 13 -39.93 12.81 -28.02
CA SER A 13 -40.85 12.88 -26.88
C SER A 13 -41.93 11.80 -26.95
N ASN A 14 -42.48 11.52 -28.14
CA ASN A 14 -43.51 10.50 -28.32
C ASN A 14 -42.91 9.11 -28.08
N THR A 15 -41.69 8.85 -28.56
CA THR A 15 -41.00 7.58 -28.33
C THR A 15 -40.78 7.32 -26.84
N ILE A 16 -40.32 8.34 -26.09
CA ILE A 16 -40.13 8.24 -24.64
C ILE A 16 -41.46 8.05 -23.92
N LYS A 17 -42.53 8.75 -24.32
CA LYS A 17 -43.87 8.56 -23.75
C LYS A 17 -44.40 7.15 -24.00
N SER A 18 -44.28 6.63 -25.23
CA SER A 18 -44.67 5.26 -25.55
C SER A 18 -43.90 4.24 -24.73
N TYR A 19 -42.59 4.44 -24.54
CA TYR A 19 -41.78 3.59 -23.67
C TYR A 19 -42.22 3.68 -22.20
N CYS A 20 -42.47 4.88 -21.67
CA CYS A 20 -42.96 5.09 -20.30
C CYS A 20 -44.31 4.39 -20.08
N GLN A 21 -45.22 4.47 -21.05
CA GLN A 21 -46.50 3.76 -21.01
C GLN A 21 -46.31 2.23 -21.04
N ALA A 22 -45.40 1.72 -21.87
CA ALA A 22 -45.12 0.29 -21.97
C ALA A 22 -44.57 -0.32 -20.66
N ILE A 23 -43.83 0.46 -19.87
CA ILE A 23 -43.31 0.02 -18.56
C ILE A 23 -44.26 0.31 -17.38
N GLY A 24 -45.45 0.86 -17.63
CA GLY A 24 -46.44 1.16 -16.59
C GLY A 24 -46.12 2.41 -15.73
N LEU A 25 -45.36 3.36 -16.26
CA LEU A 25 -45.02 4.60 -15.54
C LEU A 25 -46.27 5.49 -15.35
N PRO A 26 -46.51 6.06 -14.16
CA PRO A 26 -47.56 7.05 -13.95
C PRO A 26 -47.35 8.29 -14.81
N ASP A 27 -48.42 8.88 -15.35
CA ASP A 27 -48.40 10.12 -16.13
C ASP A 27 -48.00 11.33 -15.24
N ASN A 28 -46.70 11.46 -15.00
CA ASN A 28 -46.09 12.51 -14.21
C ASN A 28 -44.98 13.18 -15.03
N GLU A 29 -45.14 14.47 -15.32
CA GLU A 29 -44.20 15.23 -16.14
C GLU A 29 -42.76 15.21 -15.59
N ARG A 30 -42.59 15.15 -14.26
CA ARG A 30 -41.25 15.07 -13.65
C ARG A 30 -40.58 13.74 -13.99
N LEU A 31 -41.31 12.63 -13.91
CA LEU A 31 -40.78 11.31 -14.21
C LEU A 31 -40.48 11.19 -15.71
N ILE A 32 -41.39 11.64 -16.57
CA ILE A 32 -41.17 11.67 -18.02
C ILE A 32 -39.91 12.49 -18.38
N SER A 33 -39.67 13.61 -17.69
CA SER A 33 -38.45 14.40 -17.87
C SER A 33 -37.18 13.66 -17.45
N VAL A 34 -37.22 12.79 -16.43
CA VAL A 34 -36.09 11.96 -16.02
C VAL A 34 -35.77 10.93 -17.11
N PHE A 35 -36.78 10.25 -17.66
CA PHE A 35 -36.59 9.30 -18.77
C PHE A 35 -36.09 9.99 -20.05
N PHE A 36 -36.61 11.19 -20.36
CA PHE A 36 -36.14 11.99 -21.49
C PHE A 36 -34.64 12.30 -21.36
N GLY A 37 -34.20 12.76 -20.19
CA GLY A 37 -32.79 13.03 -19.91
C GLY A 37 -31.93 11.75 -19.87
N GLY A 38 -32.47 10.66 -19.31
CA GLY A 38 -31.83 9.36 -19.26
C GLY A 38 -31.53 8.81 -20.66
N ALA A 39 -32.49 8.88 -21.58
CA ALA A 39 -32.31 8.45 -22.96
C ALA A 39 -31.23 9.26 -23.70
N LEU A 40 -31.13 10.57 -23.44
CA LEU A 40 -30.02 11.39 -23.97
C LEU A 40 -28.66 10.97 -23.38
N GLY A 41 -28.62 10.59 -22.10
CA GLY A 41 -27.43 10.03 -21.46
C GLY A 41 -27.03 8.67 -22.04
N SER A 42 -28.00 7.82 -22.36
CA SER A 42 -27.78 6.54 -23.03
C SER A 42 -27.25 6.72 -24.46
N LEU A 43 -27.82 7.64 -25.24
CA LEU A 43 -27.31 8.01 -26.56
C LEU A 43 -25.85 8.46 -26.48
N PHE A 44 -25.54 9.38 -25.56
CA PHE A 44 -24.19 9.89 -25.36
C PHE A 44 -23.19 8.77 -25.01
N SER A 45 -23.59 7.86 -24.12
CA SER A 45 -22.76 6.72 -23.70
C SER A 45 -22.59 5.67 -24.81
N GLY A 46 -23.62 5.45 -25.64
CA GLY A 46 -23.54 4.57 -26.80
C GLY A 46 -22.57 5.09 -27.86
N LEU A 47 -22.57 6.40 -28.12
CA LEU A 47 -21.59 7.02 -29.01
C LEU A 47 -20.17 6.95 -28.46
N GLN A 48 -20.00 7.11 -27.14
CA GLN A 48 -18.71 6.94 -26.47
C GLN A 48 -18.21 5.48 -26.56
N PHE A 49 -19.11 4.49 -26.48
CA PHE A 49 -18.76 3.08 -26.70
C PHE A 49 -18.17 2.85 -28.09
N ILE A 50 -18.75 3.47 -29.12
CA ILE A 50 -18.26 3.36 -30.50
C ILE A 50 -16.90 4.05 -30.67
N SER A 51 -16.74 5.25 -30.12
CA SER A 51 -15.55 6.07 -30.38
C SER A 51 -14.32 5.72 -29.52
N SER A 52 -14.52 5.22 -28.29
CA SER A 52 -13.43 5.01 -27.33
C SER A 52 -12.33 4.04 -27.79
N PRO A 53 -12.64 2.88 -28.42
CA PRO A 53 -11.60 1.99 -28.92
C PRO A 53 -10.87 2.58 -30.13
N TRP A 54 -11.58 3.28 -31.02
CA TRP A 54 -11.00 3.92 -32.21
C TRP A 54 -9.96 4.97 -31.82
N PHE A 55 -10.33 5.92 -30.97
CA PHE A 55 -9.42 6.96 -30.50
C PHE A 55 -8.30 6.38 -29.63
N GLY A 56 -8.58 5.33 -28.85
CA GLY A 56 -7.56 4.58 -28.11
C GLY A 56 -6.50 4.00 -29.03
N ALA A 57 -6.90 3.27 -30.06
CA ALA A 57 -6.02 2.70 -31.07
C ALA A 57 -5.25 3.75 -31.88
N MET A 58 -5.94 4.82 -32.30
CA MET A 58 -5.28 5.92 -33.00
C MET A 58 -4.24 6.61 -32.10
N SER A 59 -4.46 6.68 -30.78
CA SER A 59 -3.48 7.28 -29.86
C SER A 59 -2.21 6.45 -29.70
N ASP A 60 -2.27 5.13 -29.95
CA ASP A 60 -1.08 4.26 -30.00
C ASP A 60 -0.23 4.54 -31.27
N ILE A 61 -0.83 5.07 -32.34
CA ILE A 61 -0.17 5.31 -33.63
C ILE A 61 0.30 6.76 -33.77
N TYR A 62 -0.60 7.70 -33.55
CA TYR A 62 -0.39 9.13 -33.80
C TYR A 62 0.14 9.91 -32.58
N GLY A 63 0.19 9.26 -31.41
CA GLY A 63 0.62 9.85 -30.14
C GLY A 63 -0.54 10.23 -29.23
N ARG A 64 -0.30 10.23 -27.91
CA ARG A 64 -1.31 10.47 -26.87
C ARG A 64 -1.75 11.93 -26.86
N LYS A 65 -0.80 12.86 -26.99
CA LYS A 65 -1.09 14.30 -26.89
C LYS A 65 -2.01 14.75 -28.02
N TRP A 66 -1.66 14.38 -29.26
CA TRP A 66 -2.39 14.85 -30.45
C TRP A 66 -3.80 14.27 -30.53
N MET A 67 -3.96 12.98 -30.22
CA MET A 67 -5.29 12.39 -30.19
C MET A 67 -6.15 12.95 -29.07
N LEU A 68 -5.57 13.29 -27.92
CA LEU A 68 -6.29 13.99 -26.86
C LEU A 68 -6.76 15.38 -27.32
N LEU A 69 -5.91 16.15 -27.99
CA LEU A 69 -6.26 17.47 -28.52
C LEU A 69 -7.38 17.41 -29.56
N ILE A 70 -7.37 16.43 -30.48
CA ILE A 70 -8.44 16.22 -31.46
C ILE A 70 -9.78 15.93 -30.75
N SER A 71 -9.74 15.07 -29.73
CA SER A 71 -10.91 14.74 -28.91
C SER A 71 -11.45 15.97 -28.14
N LEU A 72 -10.56 16.81 -27.63
CA LEU A 72 -10.93 18.06 -26.96
C LEU A 72 -11.49 19.10 -27.93
N ALA A 73 -10.94 19.20 -29.15
CA ALA A 73 -11.46 20.07 -30.19
C ALA A 73 -12.90 19.69 -30.58
N GLY A 74 -13.18 18.40 -30.73
CA GLY A 74 -14.56 17.93 -30.97
C GLY A 74 -15.50 18.22 -29.79
N THR A 75 -15.01 18.12 -28.56
CA THR A 75 -15.78 18.53 -27.35
C THR A 75 -16.05 20.03 -27.34
N PHE A 76 -15.07 20.86 -27.72
CA PHE A 76 -15.25 22.30 -27.88
C PHE A 76 -16.31 22.63 -28.95
N THR A 77 -16.25 21.99 -30.13
CA THR A 77 -17.27 22.14 -31.18
C THR A 77 -18.67 21.74 -30.70
N SER A 78 -18.78 20.67 -29.91
CA SER A 78 -20.03 20.27 -29.27
C SER A 78 -20.61 21.37 -28.38
N TYR A 79 -19.81 21.95 -27.48
CA TYR A 79 -20.30 23.02 -26.60
C TYR A 79 -20.57 24.34 -27.33
N LEU A 80 -19.84 24.63 -28.42
CA LEU A 80 -20.12 25.77 -29.29
C LEU A 80 -21.45 25.62 -30.02
N LEU A 81 -21.75 24.42 -30.54
CA LEU A 81 -23.06 24.15 -31.15
C LEU A 81 -24.18 24.22 -30.11
N TRP A 82 -23.92 23.78 -28.88
CA TRP A 82 -24.90 23.87 -27.81
C TRP A 82 -25.18 25.32 -27.40
N SER A 83 -24.16 26.18 -27.32
CA SER A 83 -24.34 27.59 -26.94
C SER A 83 -25.16 28.38 -27.97
N CYS A 84 -25.08 28.00 -29.25
CA CYS A 84 -25.87 28.59 -30.33
C CYS A 84 -27.16 27.80 -30.66
N ALA A 85 -27.54 26.80 -29.85
CA ALA A 85 -28.67 25.92 -30.18
C ALA A 85 -30.01 26.64 -30.09
N SER A 86 -30.64 26.88 -31.24
CA SER A 86 -31.98 27.47 -31.37
C SER A 86 -33.10 26.44 -31.48
N SER A 87 -32.75 25.17 -31.80
CA SER A 87 -33.68 24.05 -31.97
C SER A 87 -33.19 22.78 -31.27
N PHE A 88 -34.09 21.85 -31.00
CA PHE A 88 -33.73 20.54 -30.44
C PHE A 88 -32.81 19.74 -31.36
N GLY A 89 -32.91 19.89 -32.68
CA GLY A 89 -32.04 19.21 -33.64
C GLY A 89 -30.57 19.62 -33.49
N ILE A 90 -30.30 20.93 -33.36
CA ILE A 90 -28.93 21.44 -33.14
C ILE A 90 -28.42 20.99 -31.76
N PHE A 91 -29.28 20.98 -30.75
CA PHE A 91 -28.94 20.43 -29.44
C PHE A 91 -28.59 18.93 -29.52
N MET A 92 -29.37 18.13 -30.25
CA MET A 92 -29.11 16.70 -30.45
C MET A 92 -27.78 16.49 -31.18
N LEU A 93 -27.52 17.24 -32.25
CA LEU A 93 -26.25 17.21 -32.98
C LEU A 93 -25.06 17.54 -32.06
N SER A 94 -25.22 18.54 -31.17
CA SER A 94 -24.21 18.85 -30.16
C SER A 94 -23.90 17.64 -29.27
N ARG A 95 -24.92 16.89 -28.83
CA ARG A 95 -24.73 15.68 -28.01
C ARG A 95 -24.04 14.57 -28.78
N ILE A 96 -24.36 14.42 -30.08
CA ILE A 96 -23.74 13.41 -30.94
C ILE A 96 -22.23 13.67 -31.08
N ILE A 97 -21.86 14.89 -31.46
CA ILE A 97 -20.45 15.30 -31.60
C ILE A 97 -19.72 15.17 -30.26
N GLY A 98 -20.35 15.59 -29.17
CA GLY A 98 -19.78 15.50 -27.82
C GLY A 98 -19.54 14.05 -27.38
N GLY A 99 -20.48 13.15 -27.67
CA GLY A 99 -20.38 11.71 -27.33
C GLY A 99 -19.25 11.03 -28.10
N LEU A 100 -19.19 11.25 -29.42
CA LEU A 100 -18.12 10.73 -30.26
C LEU A 100 -16.74 11.28 -29.84
N SER A 101 -16.69 12.53 -29.41
CA SER A 101 -15.46 13.20 -28.98
C SER A 101 -15.10 12.94 -27.51
N LYS A 102 -15.81 12.07 -26.79
CA LYS A 102 -15.54 11.79 -25.36
C LYS A 102 -14.52 10.67 -25.10
N ALA A 103 -13.79 10.28 -26.13
CA ALA A 103 -12.65 9.36 -25.99
C ALA A 103 -11.45 9.98 -25.25
N SER A 104 -11.45 11.29 -25.00
CA SER A 104 -10.45 11.97 -24.17
C SER A 104 -10.21 11.26 -22.83
N THR A 105 -11.27 10.71 -22.24
CA THR A 105 -11.19 9.92 -21.00
C THR A 105 -10.29 8.68 -21.13
N SER A 106 -10.42 7.88 -22.20
CA SER A 106 -9.61 6.68 -22.38
C SER A 106 -8.14 7.04 -22.63
N ILE A 107 -7.91 8.08 -23.43
CA ILE A 107 -6.56 8.59 -23.73
C ILE A 107 -5.88 9.12 -22.46
N SER A 108 -6.59 9.88 -21.61
CA SER A 108 -6.05 10.36 -20.32
C SER A 108 -5.61 9.23 -19.40
N ILE A 109 -6.31 8.10 -19.41
CA ILE A 109 -5.96 6.92 -18.59
C ILE A 109 -4.73 6.22 -19.16
N ALA A 110 -4.63 6.14 -20.49
CA ALA A 110 -3.43 5.63 -21.15
C ALA A 110 -2.21 6.50 -20.81
N ILE A 111 -2.36 7.83 -20.84
CA ILE A 111 -1.32 8.79 -20.41
C ILE A 111 -0.89 8.54 -18.97
N VAL A 112 -1.83 8.39 -18.04
CA VAL A 112 -1.51 8.07 -16.63
C VAL A 112 -0.78 6.72 -16.52
N ALA A 113 -1.20 5.71 -17.27
CA ALA A 113 -0.53 4.42 -17.31
C ALA A 113 0.89 4.49 -17.92
N ASP A 114 1.16 5.48 -18.77
CA ASP A 114 2.46 5.75 -19.39
C ASP A 114 3.39 6.54 -18.46
N LEU A 115 2.84 7.44 -17.64
CA LEU A 115 3.61 8.26 -16.70
C LEU A 115 4.07 7.49 -15.44
N PHE A 116 3.24 6.58 -14.93
CA PHE A 116 3.54 5.87 -13.68
C PHE A 116 4.23 4.51 -13.93
N PRO A 117 5.32 4.19 -13.21
CA PRO A 117 5.92 2.86 -13.22
C PRO A 117 4.92 1.82 -12.69
N PRO A 118 5.00 0.53 -13.09
CA PRO A 118 3.90 -0.41 -12.84
C PRO A 118 3.57 -0.62 -11.35
N GLU A 119 4.55 -0.48 -10.45
CA GLU A 119 4.36 -0.53 -8.99
C GLU A 119 3.50 0.64 -8.45
N GLU A 120 3.56 1.81 -9.10
CA GLU A 120 2.86 3.03 -8.68
C GLU A 120 1.61 3.35 -9.52
N ARG A 121 1.31 2.56 -10.57
CA ARG A 121 0.12 2.78 -11.42
C ARG A 121 -1.18 2.80 -10.63
N GLY A 122 -1.26 2.05 -9.53
CA GLY A 122 -2.41 2.10 -8.62
C GLY A 122 -2.65 3.51 -8.04
N LYS A 123 -1.58 4.24 -7.68
CA LYS A 123 -1.66 5.63 -7.21
C LYS A 123 -2.16 6.55 -8.33
N GLY A 124 -1.63 6.40 -9.54
CA GLY A 124 -2.07 7.14 -10.72
C GLY A 124 -3.56 6.96 -11.02
N MET A 125 -4.04 5.72 -11.04
CA MET A 125 -5.47 5.43 -11.29
C MET A 125 -6.37 5.91 -10.14
N ALA A 126 -5.88 5.97 -8.91
CA ALA A 126 -6.61 6.55 -7.79
C ALA A 126 -6.83 8.07 -7.94
N PHE A 127 -5.87 8.79 -8.54
CA PHE A 127 -6.01 10.20 -8.92
C PHE A 127 -7.05 10.38 -10.03
N VAL A 128 -7.08 9.49 -11.03
CA VAL A 128 -8.14 9.48 -12.06
C VAL A 128 -9.52 9.34 -11.40
N GLY A 129 -9.67 8.40 -10.47
CA GLY A 129 -10.92 8.23 -9.72
C GLY A 129 -11.30 9.45 -8.87
N LEU A 130 -10.31 10.16 -8.32
CA LEU A 130 -10.54 11.41 -7.59
C LEU A 130 -11.08 12.49 -8.52
N ALA A 131 -10.47 12.67 -9.68
CA ALA A 131 -10.88 13.67 -10.66
C ALA A 131 -12.33 13.45 -11.13
N PHE A 132 -12.73 12.20 -11.40
CA PHE A 132 -14.13 11.87 -11.68
C PHE A 132 -15.06 12.26 -10.54
N SER A 133 -14.73 11.86 -9.32
CA SER A 133 -15.57 12.13 -8.14
C SER A 133 -15.75 13.63 -7.90
N SER A 134 -14.65 14.39 -7.93
CA SER A 134 -14.69 15.86 -7.80
C SER A 134 -15.49 16.51 -8.93
N GLY A 135 -15.37 16.02 -10.16
CA GLY A 135 -16.14 16.50 -11.30
C GLY A 135 -17.66 16.30 -11.14
N PHE A 136 -18.08 15.14 -10.63
CA PHE A 136 -19.50 14.85 -10.36
C PHE A 136 -20.09 15.65 -9.19
N VAL A 137 -19.25 16.18 -8.28
CA VAL A 137 -19.70 17.06 -7.18
C VAL A 137 -19.72 18.52 -7.63
N ILE A 138 -18.61 19.01 -8.18
CA ILE A 138 -18.44 20.42 -8.55
C ILE A 138 -19.27 20.76 -9.79
N GLY A 139 -19.33 19.87 -10.78
CA GLY A 139 -20.00 20.11 -12.07
C GLY A 139 -21.49 20.42 -11.94
N PRO A 140 -22.32 19.54 -11.35
CA PRO A 140 -23.74 19.80 -11.16
C PRO A 140 -24.01 21.03 -10.29
N THR A 141 -23.17 21.28 -9.29
CA THR A 141 -23.27 22.47 -8.42
C THR A 141 -23.10 23.76 -9.25
N LEU A 142 -22.03 23.84 -10.04
CA LEU A 142 -21.79 24.99 -10.94
C LEU A 142 -22.90 25.11 -12.00
N GLY A 143 -23.37 23.99 -12.54
CA GLY A 143 -24.47 23.97 -13.51
C GLY A 143 -25.79 24.48 -12.93
N ALA A 144 -26.12 24.12 -11.69
CA ALA A 144 -27.31 24.57 -10.98
C ALA A 144 -27.24 26.07 -10.67
N ILE A 145 -26.08 26.56 -10.20
CA ILE A 145 -25.84 27.98 -9.95
C ILE A 145 -25.98 28.79 -11.24
N ALA A 146 -25.37 28.33 -12.34
CA ALA A 146 -25.50 28.99 -13.65
C ALA A 146 -26.96 29.01 -14.14
N ALA A 147 -27.69 27.90 -14.01
CA ALA A 147 -29.10 27.83 -14.36
C ALA A 147 -29.96 28.77 -13.51
N TYR A 148 -29.66 28.89 -12.21
CA TYR A 148 -30.34 29.80 -11.30
C TYR A 148 -30.14 31.28 -11.68
N TRP A 149 -28.89 31.70 -11.93
CA TRP A 149 -28.60 33.08 -12.35
C TRP A 149 -29.19 33.44 -13.71
N ASN A 150 -29.23 32.50 -14.64
CA ASN A 150 -29.89 32.68 -15.93
C ASN A 150 -31.42 32.87 -15.77
N ARG A 151 -32.04 32.13 -14.86
CA ARG A 151 -33.48 32.27 -14.55
C ARG A 151 -33.81 33.64 -13.96
N MET A 152 -32.92 34.22 -13.16
CA MET A 152 -33.08 35.57 -12.58
C MET A 152 -32.86 36.71 -13.59
N LYS A 153 -32.58 36.42 -14.88
CA LYS A 153 -32.28 37.40 -15.96
C LYS A 153 -31.15 38.40 -15.65
N THR A 154 -30.40 38.19 -14.57
CA THR A 154 -29.36 39.10 -14.09
C THR A 154 -28.18 39.21 -15.07
N ILE A 155 -27.79 38.11 -15.72
CA ILE A 155 -26.67 38.08 -16.70
C ILE A 155 -26.92 37.00 -17.76
N SER A 156 -27.13 37.39 -19.02
CA SER A 156 -27.45 36.48 -20.14
C SER A 156 -26.27 35.59 -20.60
N ILE A 157 -25.03 35.90 -20.20
CA ILE A 157 -23.82 35.18 -20.65
C ILE A 157 -23.51 33.92 -19.82
N PHE A 158 -24.17 33.72 -18.67
CA PHE A 158 -24.01 32.55 -17.80
C PHE A 158 -25.04 31.44 -18.09
N THR A 159 -25.28 31.13 -19.36
CA THR A 159 -25.97 29.87 -19.66
C THR A 159 -25.01 28.70 -19.40
N PRO A 160 -25.49 27.54 -18.91
CA PRO A 160 -24.64 26.37 -18.69
C PRO A 160 -23.79 25.96 -19.92
N ALA A 161 -24.26 26.30 -21.13
CA ALA A 161 -23.54 26.06 -22.37
C ALA A 161 -22.29 26.95 -22.52
N TYR A 162 -22.39 28.25 -22.25
CA TYR A 162 -21.22 29.15 -22.31
C TYR A 162 -20.20 28.84 -21.22
N LEU A 163 -20.66 28.47 -20.02
CA LEU A 163 -19.78 28.04 -18.94
C LEU A 163 -19.00 26.78 -19.32
N ALA A 164 -19.68 25.78 -19.89
CA ALA A 164 -19.03 24.56 -20.38
C ALA A 164 -18.01 24.87 -21.50
N LEU A 165 -18.37 25.76 -22.44
CA LEU A 165 -17.48 26.19 -23.52
C LEU A 165 -16.20 26.83 -22.97
N LEU A 166 -16.33 27.77 -22.02
CA LEU A 166 -15.19 28.44 -21.38
C LEU A 166 -14.26 27.44 -20.69
N ILE A 167 -14.81 26.53 -19.89
CA ILE A 167 -14.02 25.52 -19.17
C ILE A 167 -13.27 24.62 -20.16
N THR A 168 -13.91 24.19 -21.25
CA THR A 168 -13.26 23.35 -22.26
C THR A 168 -12.22 24.12 -23.08
N SER A 169 -12.41 25.41 -23.34
CA SER A 169 -11.37 26.25 -23.96
C SER A 169 -10.12 26.34 -23.09
N ILE A 170 -10.30 26.54 -21.78
CA ILE A 170 -9.18 26.56 -20.82
C ILE A 170 -8.48 25.20 -20.79
N GLU A 171 -9.25 24.11 -20.72
CA GLU A 171 -8.70 22.73 -20.76
C GLU A 171 -7.89 22.48 -22.03
N PHE A 172 -8.41 22.86 -23.19
CA PHE A 172 -7.73 22.70 -24.47
C PHE A 172 -6.40 23.46 -24.52
N LEU A 173 -6.40 24.74 -24.12
CA LEU A 173 -5.18 25.56 -24.06
C LEU A 173 -4.17 25.00 -23.06
N TRP A 174 -4.64 24.55 -21.90
CA TRP A 174 -3.80 23.94 -20.88
C TRP A 174 -3.10 22.68 -21.39
N VAL A 175 -3.85 21.78 -22.03
CA VAL A 175 -3.30 20.54 -22.60
C VAL A 175 -2.35 20.84 -23.77
N TRP A 176 -2.66 21.82 -24.62
CA TRP A 176 -1.79 22.21 -25.72
C TRP A 176 -0.41 22.63 -25.20
N ILE A 177 -0.38 23.53 -24.20
CA ILE A 177 0.83 24.17 -23.70
C ILE A 177 1.62 23.23 -22.79
N PHE A 178 0.98 22.58 -21.82
CA PHE A 178 1.67 21.91 -20.72
C PHE A 178 1.83 20.40 -20.91
N LEU A 179 0.95 19.72 -21.64
CA LEU A 179 1.07 18.28 -21.83
C LEU A 179 2.18 17.98 -22.85
N LYS A 180 3.18 17.21 -22.43
CA LYS A 180 4.20 16.65 -23.34
C LYS A 180 3.73 15.28 -23.86
N GLU A 181 4.23 14.89 -25.03
CA GLU A 181 3.96 13.56 -25.57
C GLU A 181 4.57 12.50 -24.65
N THR A 182 3.80 11.45 -24.36
CA THR A 182 4.19 10.38 -23.40
C THR A 182 4.62 9.11 -24.11
N LEU A 183 4.28 8.94 -25.40
CA LEU A 183 4.70 7.80 -26.20
C LEU A 183 6.11 8.02 -26.83
N PRO A 184 7.12 7.15 -26.59
CA PRO A 184 8.47 7.30 -27.14
C PRO A 184 8.52 7.17 -28.67
N GLU A 185 9.35 7.97 -29.35
CA GLU A 185 9.42 8.05 -30.82
C GLU A 185 9.80 6.75 -31.54
N VAL A 186 10.61 5.90 -30.89
CA VAL A 186 11.13 4.64 -31.45
C VAL A 186 10.01 3.62 -31.77
N LYS A 187 8.81 3.77 -31.18
CA LYS A 187 7.69 2.81 -31.30
C LYS A 187 6.69 3.12 -32.42
N LYS A 188 6.81 4.27 -33.11
CA LYS A 188 5.81 4.77 -34.10
C LYS A 188 5.67 3.92 -35.38
N LYS A 189 6.66 3.09 -35.75
CA LYS A 189 6.74 2.48 -37.10
C LYS A 189 6.29 1.01 -37.23
N LYS A 190 6.24 0.19 -36.16
CA LYS A 190 6.15 -1.28 -36.29
C LYS A 190 4.73 -1.89 -36.30
N HIS A 191 3.67 -1.15 -35.92
CA HIS A 191 2.34 -1.74 -35.62
C HIS A 191 1.14 -1.22 -36.43
N ARG A 192 1.33 -0.38 -37.47
CA ARG A 192 0.23 0.19 -38.27
C ARG A 192 -0.76 -0.84 -38.86
N ASN A 193 -0.31 -2.06 -39.15
CA ASN A 193 -1.11 -3.07 -39.87
C ASN A 193 -1.80 -4.12 -38.98
N LEU A 194 -1.57 -4.11 -37.67
CA LEU A 194 -2.07 -5.18 -36.75
C LEU A 194 -3.32 -4.80 -35.94
N VAL A 195 -3.65 -3.50 -35.81
CA VAL A 195 -4.65 -3.04 -34.83
C VAL A 195 -6.10 -3.14 -35.36
N PHE A 196 -6.33 -2.89 -36.66
CA PHE A 196 -7.67 -2.87 -37.25
C PHE A 196 -8.37 -4.25 -37.33
N PRO A 197 -7.70 -5.36 -37.73
CA PRO A 197 -8.31 -6.68 -37.73
C PRO A 197 -8.59 -7.22 -36.32
N GLN A 198 -7.84 -6.76 -35.32
CA GLN A 198 -7.97 -7.20 -33.92
C GLN A 198 -9.12 -6.51 -33.18
N PHE A 199 -9.53 -5.31 -33.61
CA PHE A 199 -10.67 -4.56 -33.08
C PHE A 199 -11.97 -5.39 -33.02
N PHE A 200 -12.30 -6.13 -34.07
CA PHE A 200 -13.51 -6.97 -34.12
C PHE A 200 -13.41 -8.21 -33.22
N SER A 201 -12.20 -8.74 -33.01
CA SER A 201 -11.96 -9.84 -32.06
C SER A 201 -12.23 -9.42 -30.60
N TYR A 202 -11.91 -8.17 -30.25
CA TYR A 202 -12.17 -7.61 -28.91
C TYR A 202 -13.62 -7.17 -28.67
N ILE A 203 -14.47 -7.07 -29.70
CA ILE A 203 -15.88 -6.66 -29.57
C ILE A 203 -16.82 -7.85 -29.34
N ASN A 204 -16.33 -9.10 -29.42
CA ASN A 204 -17.16 -10.28 -29.19
C ASN A 204 -17.70 -10.29 -27.73
N PRO A 205 -19.03 -10.14 -27.52
CA PRO A 205 -19.64 -10.01 -26.20
C PRO A 205 -19.31 -11.16 -25.26
N ALA A 206 -19.25 -12.40 -25.77
CA ALA A 206 -18.98 -13.58 -24.96
C ALA A 206 -17.52 -13.64 -24.48
N SER A 207 -16.57 -13.16 -25.28
CA SER A 207 -15.15 -13.07 -24.86
C SER A 207 -14.87 -11.89 -23.93
N LEU A 208 -15.73 -10.87 -23.94
CA LEU A 208 -15.63 -9.65 -23.12
C LEU A 208 -16.01 -9.87 -21.66
N PHE A 209 -16.91 -10.82 -21.37
CA PHE A 209 -17.30 -11.18 -20.00
C PHE A 209 -16.32 -12.14 -19.31
N VAL A 210 -15.45 -12.83 -20.06
CA VAL A 210 -14.57 -13.89 -19.55
C VAL A 210 -13.09 -13.46 -19.52
N PHE A 211 -12.76 -12.21 -19.89
CA PHE A 211 -11.36 -11.73 -20.00
C PHE A 211 -10.43 -12.53 -20.95
N LYS A 212 -10.96 -13.52 -21.69
CA LYS A 212 -10.24 -14.39 -22.65
C LYS A 212 -9.30 -13.67 -23.64
N PRO A 213 -9.61 -12.48 -24.17
CA PRO A 213 -8.70 -11.76 -25.07
C PRO A 213 -7.42 -11.26 -24.40
N LEU A 214 -7.43 -11.04 -23.07
CA LEU A 214 -6.21 -10.79 -22.29
C LEU A 214 -5.46 -12.10 -22.02
N GLU A 215 -6.18 -13.17 -21.71
CA GLU A 215 -5.64 -14.49 -21.37
C GLU A 215 -4.77 -15.08 -22.51
N LYS A 216 -5.28 -15.07 -23.74
CA LYS A 216 -4.58 -15.61 -24.93
C LYS A 216 -3.30 -14.87 -25.34
N ARG A 217 -3.00 -13.70 -24.77
CA ARG A 217 -1.76 -12.95 -25.04
C ARG A 217 -0.79 -12.90 -23.86
N ILE A 218 -1.18 -13.43 -22.70
CA ILE A 218 -0.29 -13.65 -21.56
C ILE A 218 0.69 -14.79 -21.87
N GLU A 219 0.28 -15.78 -22.66
CA GLU A 219 1.09 -16.94 -23.04
C GLU A 219 2.23 -16.65 -24.05
N GLN A 220 2.25 -15.49 -24.71
CA GLN A 220 3.27 -15.19 -25.75
C GLN A 220 4.49 -14.39 -25.27
N LYS A 221 4.69 -14.19 -23.96
CA LYS A 221 5.90 -13.54 -23.42
C LYS A 221 6.77 -14.50 -22.61
N GLY A 222 7.38 -15.45 -23.31
CA GLY A 222 8.66 -16.00 -22.88
C GLY A 222 9.74 -14.91 -22.98
N GLY A 223 10.45 -14.66 -21.89
CA GLY A 223 11.63 -13.78 -21.86
C GLY A 223 11.55 -12.63 -20.85
N TYR A 224 12.10 -12.86 -19.66
CA TYR A 224 12.81 -11.88 -18.81
C TYR A 224 12.22 -10.45 -18.70
N VAL A 225 11.18 -10.25 -17.86
CA VAL A 225 11.07 -9.05 -16.99
C VAL A 225 10.33 -9.42 -15.71
N ARG A 226 11.01 -9.22 -14.57
CA ARG A 226 10.63 -9.54 -13.20
C ARG A 226 9.23 -9.04 -12.78
N LYS A 227 8.55 -9.89 -11.99
CA LYS A 227 7.18 -9.77 -11.44
C LYS A 227 6.97 -8.50 -10.58
N ILE A 228 5.80 -7.86 -10.73
CA ILE A 228 5.29 -6.76 -9.88
C ILE A 228 4.01 -7.24 -9.19
N LYS A 229 3.80 -6.89 -7.90
CA LYS A 229 2.73 -7.43 -7.04
C LYS A 229 1.31 -7.01 -7.47
N THR A 230 0.70 -7.85 -8.28
CA THR A 230 -0.69 -7.80 -8.79
C THR A 230 -1.73 -8.28 -7.76
N GLU A 231 -1.32 -9.12 -6.79
CA GLU A 231 -2.21 -9.84 -5.85
C GLU A 231 -3.11 -8.94 -4.99
N LYS A 232 -2.60 -7.78 -4.54
CA LYS A 232 -3.37 -6.87 -3.68
C LYS A 232 -4.48 -6.12 -4.42
N GLN A 233 -4.35 -5.93 -5.74
CA GLN A 233 -5.30 -5.13 -6.52
C GLN A 233 -6.58 -5.91 -6.80
N LYS A 234 -6.46 -7.16 -7.26
CA LYS A 234 -7.59 -8.10 -7.42
C LYS A 234 -8.33 -8.31 -6.09
N ALA A 235 -7.61 -8.54 -4.99
CA ALA A 235 -8.20 -8.72 -3.66
C ALA A 235 -8.93 -7.47 -3.15
N THR A 236 -8.42 -6.27 -3.46
CA THR A 236 -9.05 -5.01 -3.07
C THR A 236 -10.29 -4.70 -3.92
N ALA A 237 -10.26 -5.00 -5.22
CA ALA A 237 -11.41 -4.89 -6.11
C ALA A 237 -12.53 -5.85 -5.70
N SER A 238 -12.17 -7.10 -5.38
CA SER A 238 -13.09 -8.10 -4.82
C SER A 238 -13.79 -7.50 -3.59
N LYS A 239 -13.07 -7.11 -2.54
CA LYS A 239 -13.65 -6.48 -1.32
C LYS A 239 -14.66 -5.35 -1.62
N GLY A 240 -14.37 -4.48 -2.60
CA GLY A 240 -15.30 -3.44 -3.03
C GLY A 240 -16.62 -3.98 -3.61
N ILE A 241 -16.58 -5.08 -4.37
CA ILE A 241 -17.78 -5.74 -4.92
C ILE A 241 -18.66 -6.35 -3.82
N THR A 242 -18.10 -6.92 -2.74
CA THR A 242 -18.92 -7.40 -1.61
C THR A 242 -19.62 -6.25 -0.89
N VAL A 243 -18.97 -5.10 -0.74
CA VAL A 243 -19.62 -3.91 -0.17
C VAL A 243 -20.74 -3.41 -1.08
N SER A 244 -20.55 -3.43 -2.40
CA SER A 244 -21.64 -3.16 -3.36
C SER A 244 -22.81 -4.11 -3.17
N LEU A 245 -22.54 -5.42 -3.05
CA LEU A 245 -23.56 -6.44 -2.84
C LEU A 245 -24.38 -6.18 -1.58
N ILE A 246 -23.71 -5.96 -0.43
CA ILE A 246 -24.37 -5.66 0.85
C ILE A 246 -25.19 -4.38 0.73
N SER A 247 -24.68 -3.37 0.03
CA SER A 247 -25.39 -2.10 -0.18
C SER A 247 -26.65 -2.27 -1.03
N PHE A 248 -26.61 -3.08 -2.11
CA PHE A 248 -27.78 -3.32 -2.96
C PHE A 248 -28.85 -4.15 -2.23
N LEU A 249 -28.44 -5.14 -1.44
CA LEU A 249 -29.36 -5.90 -0.58
C LEU A 249 -29.96 -5.02 0.53
N ALA A 250 -29.17 -4.11 1.12
CA ALA A 250 -29.69 -3.13 2.08
C ALA A 250 -30.68 -2.15 1.42
N ILE A 251 -30.40 -1.66 0.22
CA ILE A 251 -31.36 -0.81 -0.53
C ILE A 251 -32.66 -1.57 -0.82
N SER A 252 -32.58 -2.86 -1.17
CA SER A 252 -33.75 -3.72 -1.41
C SER A 252 -34.64 -3.88 -0.17
N LEU A 253 -34.05 -3.91 1.02
CA LEU A 253 -34.76 -4.05 2.29
C LEU A 253 -35.20 -2.71 2.90
N ALA A 254 -35.10 -1.60 2.13
CA ALA A 254 -35.35 -0.28 2.66
C ALA A 254 -36.84 0.03 2.88
N TRP A 255 -37.27 -0.12 4.13
CA TRP A 255 -38.61 0.21 4.61
C TRP A 255 -38.87 1.70 4.91
N ASN A 256 -37.83 2.54 4.97
CA ASN A 256 -37.99 3.98 5.20
C ASN A 256 -36.93 4.81 4.46
N VAL A 257 -37.22 6.11 4.29
CA VAL A 257 -36.38 7.03 3.51
C VAL A 257 -34.99 7.25 4.14
N TYR A 258 -34.88 7.20 5.47
CA TYR A 258 -33.60 7.37 6.18
C TYR A 258 -32.69 6.16 6.01
N TYR A 259 -33.25 4.95 6.02
CA TYR A 259 -32.56 3.70 5.76
C TYR A 259 -32.18 3.56 4.29
N PHE A 260 -33.02 4.05 3.38
CA PHE A 260 -32.69 4.20 1.96
C PHE A 260 -31.49 5.15 1.76
N TYR A 261 -31.53 6.35 2.35
CA TYR A 261 -30.40 7.29 2.28
C TYR A 261 -29.16 6.79 3.01
N GLY A 262 -29.31 6.07 4.13
CA GLY A 262 -28.20 5.40 4.83
C GLY A 262 -27.53 4.34 3.96
N SER A 263 -28.33 3.52 3.27
CA SER A 263 -27.84 2.51 2.32
C SER A 263 -27.20 3.14 1.08
N LEU A 264 -27.75 4.25 0.58
CA LEU A 264 -27.16 5.03 -0.52
C LEU A 264 -25.86 5.75 -0.09
N THR A 265 -25.75 6.14 1.19
CA THR A 265 -24.53 6.69 1.78
C THR A 265 -23.44 5.61 1.88
N LEU A 266 -23.82 4.38 2.27
CA LEU A 266 -22.95 3.20 2.24
C LEU A 266 -22.38 2.94 0.83
N TYR A 267 -23.21 3.14 -0.20
CA TYR A 267 -22.82 3.03 -1.60
C TYR A 267 -21.89 4.17 -2.09
N SER A 268 -22.07 5.40 -1.59
CA SER A 268 -21.51 6.63 -2.20
C SER A 268 -20.37 7.32 -1.42
N LEU A 269 -20.31 7.26 -0.08
CA LEU A 269 -19.45 8.14 0.72
C LEU A 269 -18.03 7.57 0.93
N GLY A 270 -17.25 7.53 -0.14
CA GLY A 270 -16.02 6.71 -0.20
C GLY A 270 -14.66 7.37 0.08
N ARG A 271 -14.55 8.65 0.50
CA ARG A 271 -13.21 9.26 0.81
C ARG A 271 -13.14 10.28 1.94
N VAL A 272 -14.24 10.96 2.30
CA VAL A 272 -14.17 12.07 3.27
C VAL A 272 -13.91 11.58 4.69
N LEU A 273 -14.46 10.43 5.11
CA LEU A 273 -14.25 9.92 6.47
C LEU A 273 -12.81 9.42 6.73
N LYS A 274 -12.08 8.93 5.72
CA LYS A 274 -10.71 8.41 5.92
C LYS A 274 -9.68 9.53 6.13
N ILE A 275 -9.98 10.75 5.65
CA ILE A 275 -9.14 11.95 5.86
C ILE A 275 -9.37 12.54 7.26
N PHE A 276 -10.55 12.36 7.86
CA PHE A 276 -10.92 12.98 9.15
C PHE A 276 -10.98 12.01 10.34
N CYS A 277 -11.12 10.70 10.13
CA CYS A 277 -11.31 9.72 11.20
C CYS A 277 -10.41 8.50 10.94
N ASN A 278 -9.31 8.41 11.69
CA ASN A 278 -8.38 7.28 11.64
C ASN A 278 -8.96 6.08 12.45
N PHE A 279 -10.08 5.54 11.98
CA PHE A 279 -10.79 4.39 12.58
C PHE A 279 -10.45 3.09 11.84
N ASN A 280 -9.81 2.13 12.54
CA ASN A 280 -9.56 0.79 12.02
C ASN A 280 -10.75 -0.18 12.20
N SER A 281 -11.81 0.20 12.91
CA SER A 281 -13.01 -0.63 13.13
C SER A 281 -14.07 -0.55 12.03
N ILE A 282 -13.90 0.32 11.03
CA ILE A 282 -14.68 0.29 9.78
C ILE A 282 -13.81 -0.35 8.68
N SER A 283 -13.27 -1.53 8.97
CA SER A 283 -12.68 -2.38 7.94
C SER A 283 -13.78 -3.05 7.07
N ALA A 284 -15.05 -2.95 7.46
CA ALA A 284 -16.20 -3.58 6.79
C ALA A 284 -16.99 -2.69 5.81
N CYS A 285 -16.86 -1.35 5.82
CA CYS A 285 -17.59 -0.47 4.89
C CYS A 285 -16.69 0.21 3.84
N ASN A 286 -15.65 -0.48 3.36
CA ASN A 286 -14.77 0.06 2.34
C ASN A 286 -15.30 -0.17 0.92
N ILE A 287 -15.96 0.86 0.39
CA ILE A 287 -15.75 1.42 -0.96
C ILE A 287 -16.07 0.49 -2.15
N ALA A 288 -17.29 0.61 -2.66
CA ALA A 288 -17.78 -0.08 -3.84
C ALA A 288 -17.35 0.57 -5.17
N SER A 289 -17.89 1.74 -5.50
CA SER A 289 -17.76 2.31 -6.86
C SER A 289 -16.38 2.95 -7.12
N GLY A 290 -15.80 3.60 -6.11
CA GLY A 290 -14.58 4.40 -6.25
C GLY A 290 -13.26 3.62 -6.29
N ILE A 291 -13.27 2.32 -5.97
CA ILE A 291 -12.08 1.43 -5.94
C ILE A 291 -12.11 0.43 -7.09
N VAL A 292 -13.27 -0.13 -7.42
CA VAL A 292 -13.39 -1.17 -8.45
C VAL A 292 -12.86 -0.68 -9.79
N VAL A 293 -13.28 0.51 -10.24
CA VAL A 293 -12.82 1.06 -11.53
C VAL A 293 -11.31 1.34 -11.54
N PRO A 294 -10.70 2.05 -10.57
CA PRO A 294 -9.25 2.21 -10.52
C PRO A 294 -8.47 0.90 -10.45
N CYS A 295 -8.87 -0.06 -9.59
CA CYS A 295 -8.17 -1.33 -9.45
C CYS A 295 -8.22 -2.16 -10.72
N LEU A 296 -9.39 -2.33 -11.34
CA LEU A 296 -9.52 -3.04 -12.62
C LEU A 296 -8.76 -2.34 -13.75
N THR A 297 -8.75 -1.01 -13.76
CA THR A 297 -7.98 -0.25 -14.76
C THR A 297 -6.47 -0.44 -14.56
N THR A 298 -5.98 -0.46 -13.31
CA THR A 298 -4.57 -0.73 -13.01
C THR A 298 -4.17 -2.12 -13.45
N GLU A 299 -4.99 -3.13 -13.14
CA GLU A 299 -4.81 -4.52 -13.53
C GLU A 299 -4.72 -4.69 -15.06
N VAL A 300 -5.68 -4.14 -15.79
CA VAL A 300 -5.67 -4.18 -17.26
C VAL A 300 -4.45 -3.43 -17.81
N SER A 301 -4.04 -2.32 -17.20
CA SER A 301 -2.88 -1.56 -17.65
C SER A 301 -1.53 -2.21 -17.34
N SER A 302 -1.45 -3.08 -16.33
CA SER A 302 -0.21 -3.74 -15.90
C SER A 302 0.18 -4.88 -16.84
N GLN A 303 -0.82 -5.56 -17.41
CA GLN A 303 -0.65 -6.73 -18.28
C GLN A 303 -0.36 -6.36 -19.74
N VAL A 304 -0.56 -5.10 -20.14
CA VAL A 304 -0.52 -4.67 -21.55
C VAL A 304 0.81 -3.99 -21.91
N SER A 305 1.28 -4.27 -23.14
CA SER A 305 2.49 -3.65 -23.70
C SER A 305 2.33 -2.12 -23.83
N PRO A 306 3.38 -1.30 -23.61
CA PRO A 306 3.25 0.15 -23.74
C PRO A 306 2.78 0.66 -25.13
N SER A 307 2.93 -0.15 -26.17
CA SER A 307 2.50 0.15 -27.55
C SER A 307 1.01 -0.09 -27.81
N GLU A 308 0.30 -0.83 -26.95
CA GLU A 308 -1.10 -1.22 -27.17
C GLU A 308 -2.03 -0.73 -26.03
N LYS A 309 -1.48 0.02 -25.07
CA LYS A 309 -2.23 0.52 -23.90
C LYS A 309 -3.43 1.36 -24.30
N GLY A 310 -3.32 2.20 -25.34
CA GLY A 310 -4.41 3.05 -25.79
C GLY A 310 -5.59 2.23 -26.30
N SER A 311 -5.30 1.22 -27.13
CA SER A 311 -6.27 0.28 -27.68
C SER A 311 -7.00 -0.48 -26.58
N VAL A 312 -6.26 -1.13 -25.67
CA VAL A 312 -6.85 -1.99 -24.63
C VAL A 312 -7.63 -1.17 -23.60
N LEU A 313 -7.09 -0.03 -23.15
CA LEU A 313 -7.82 0.85 -22.22
C LEU A 313 -9.01 1.54 -22.90
N GLY A 314 -8.93 1.78 -24.22
CA GLY A 314 -10.04 2.24 -25.05
C GLY A 314 -11.19 1.24 -25.07
N ILE A 315 -10.90 -0.05 -25.29
CA ILE A 315 -11.89 -1.15 -25.24
C ILE A 315 -12.49 -1.26 -23.83
N PHE A 316 -11.64 -1.28 -22.80
CA PHE A 316 -12.11 -1.34 -21.40
C PHE A 316 -13.07 -0.19 -21.06
N ARG A 317 -12.79 1.02 -21.56
CA ARG A 317 -13.67 2.19 -21.39
C ARG A 317 -14.94 2.14 -22.25
N ALA A 318 -14.86 1.53 -23.43
CA ALA A 318 -16.03 1.28 -24.26
C ALA A 318 -17.03 0.39 -23.51
N LEU A 319 -16.58 -0.71 -22.90
CA LEU A 319 -17.42 -1.60 -22.09
C LEU A 319 -18.16 -0.86 -20.96
N GLY A 320 -17.45 -0.02 -20.21
CA GLY A 320 -18.08 0.79 -19.17
C GLY A 320 -19.11 1.78 -19.73
N SER A 321 -18.94 2.24 -20.98
CA SER A 321 -19.88 3.14 -21.65
C SER A 321 -21.09 2.40 -22.20
N LEU A 322 -20.92 1.18 -22.70
CA LEU A 322 -22.02 0.29 -23.08
C LEU A 322 -22.89 -0.05 -21.87
N ALA A 323 -22.27 -0.38 -20.73
CA ALA A 323 -22.98 -0.63 -19.47
C ALA A 323 -23.79 0.61 -19.02
N ARG A 324 -23.27 1.82 -19.20
CA ARG A 324 -24.01 3.07 -18.90
C ARG A 324 -25.09 3.42 -19.92
N ALA A 325 -24.98 2.91 -21.15
CA ALA A 325 -26.01 3.10 -22.18
C ALA A 325 -27.22 2.19 -21.93
N ILE A 326 -26.96 0.91 -21.67
CA ILE A 326 -27.99 -0.12 -21.54
C ILE A 326 -28.50 -0.24 -20.10
N GLY A 327 -27.63 -0.08 -19.11
CA GLY A 327 -27.93 -0.29 -17.69
C GLY A 327 -29.15 0.49 -17.19
N PRO A 328 -29.26 1.82 -17.40
CA PRO A 328 -30.43 2.59 -16.99
C PRO A 328 -31.73 2.10 -17.64
N VAL A 329 -31.69 1.68 -18.91
CA VAL A 329 -32.87 1.19 -19.64
C VAL A 329 -33.32 -0.15 -19.07
N CYS A 330 -32.40 -1.11 -18.88
CA CYS A 330 -32.73 -2.40 -18.28
C CYS A 330 -33.21 -2.24 -16.83
N ALA A 331 -32.48 -1.50 -16.01
CA ALA A 331 -32.83 -1.31 -14.60
C ALA A 331 -34.17 -0.60 -14.43
N SER A 332 -34.46 0.46 -15.20
CA SER A 332 -35.75 1.15 -15.12
C SER A 332 -36.90 0.29 -15.63
N THR A 333 -36.70 -0.51 -16.68
CA THR A 333 -37.71 -1.46 -17.17
C THR A 333 -38.09 -2.46 -16.07
N VAL A 334 -37.09 -3.07 -15.42
CA VAL A 334 -37.34 -4.04 -14.33
C VAL A 334 -37.97 -3.35 -13.12
N PHE A 335 -37.52 -2.14 -12.79
CA PHE A 335 -38.03 -1.36 -11.65
C PHE A 335 -39.53 -1.07 -11.77
N TRP A 336 -39.98 -0.63 -12.95
CA TRP A 336 -41.38 -0.25 -13.14
C TRP A 336 -42.30 -1.43 -13.45
N LEU A 337 -41.78 -2.51 -14.04
CA LEU A 337 -42.57 -3.73 -14.30
C LEU A 337 -42.71 -4.65 -13.09
N PHE A 338 -41.64 -4.81 -12.31
CA PHE A 338 -41.55 -5.81 -11.24
C PHE A 338 -41.32 -5.22 -9.85
N GLY A 339 -41.21 -3.89 -9.75
CA GLY A 339 -40.96 -3.19 -8.49
C GLY A 339 -39.48 -3.02 -8.15
N ASP A 340 -39.25 -2.16 -7.18
CA ASP A 340 -37.95 -1.79 -6.65
C ASP A 340 -37.23 -2.98 -6.01
N THR A 341 -37.94 -3.74 -5.19
CA THR A 341 -37.37 -4.86 -4.42
C THR A 341 -36.73 -5.91 -5.34
N ILE A 342 -37.46 -6.36 -6.36
CA ILE A 342 -36.97 -7.34 -7.35
C ILE A 342 -35.77 -6.78 -8.13
N THR A 343 -35.81 -5.51 -8.50
CA THR A 343 -34.74 -4.85 -9.25
C THR A 343 -33.42 -4.82 -8.49
N TYR A 344 -33.47 -4.47 -7.21
CA TYR A 344 -32.28 -4.41 -6.37
C TYR A 344 -31.76 -5.82 -6.00
N ILE A 345 -32.64 -6.83 -5.85
CA ILE A 345 -32.23 -8.24 -5.69
C ILE A 345 -31.48 -8.74 -6.92
N ILE A 346 -32.01 -8.50 -8.12
CA ILE A 346 -31.36 -8.87 -9.38
C ILE A 346 -29.99 -8.17 -9.49
N GLY A 347 -29.91 -6.88 -9.15
CA GLY A 347 -28.66 -6.14 -9.09
C GLY A 347 -27.63 -6.77 -8.13
N GLY A 348 -28.07 -7.19 -6.94
CA GLY A 348 -27.26 -7.92 -5.97
C GLY A 348 -26.75 -9.27 -6.52
N LEU A 349 -27.64 -10.10 -7.09
CA LEU A 349 -27.27 -11.39 -7.67
C LEU A 349 -26.22 -11.25 -8.78
N LEU A 350 -26.35 -10.24 -9.65
CA LEU A 350 -25.36 -9.97 -10.69
C LEU A 350 -23.99 -9.57 -10.10
N MET A 351 -23.96 -8.79 -9.01
CA MET A 351 -22.71 -8.48 -8.30
C MET A 351 -22.08 -9.72 -7.65
N TRP A 352 -22.89 -10.61 -7.09
CA TRP A 352 -22.43 -11.87 -6.50
C TRP A 352 -21.81 -12.80 -7.55
N VAL A 353 -22.43 -12.94 -8.73
CA VAL A 353 -21.83 -13.67 -9.86
C VAL A 353 -20.49 -13.06 -10.26
N HIS A 354 -20.40 -11.73 -10.32
CA HIS A 354 -19.17 -11.03 -10.68
C HIS A 354 -18.05 -11.24 -9.64
N TRP A 355 -18.39 -11.28 -8.34
CA TRP A 355 -17.44 -11.64 -7.29
C TRP A 355 -16.87 -13.04 -7.49
N ASN A 356 -17.73 -14.03 -7.73
CA ASN A 356 -17.33 -15.44 -7.86
C ASN A 356 -16.30 -15.65 -8.99
N ILE A 357 -16.52 -14.98 -10.13
CA ILE A 357 -15.61 -15.00 -11.29
C ILE A 357 -14.23 -14.43 -10.94
N ILE A 358 -14.17 -13.34 -10.16
CA ILE A 358 -12.89 -12.74 -9.77
C ILE A 358 -12.17 -13.61 -8.73
N SER A 359 -12.91 -14.17 -7.76
CA SER A 359 -12.31 -15.02 -6.71
C SER A 359 -11.76 -16.34 -7.23
N SER A 360 -12.37 -16.96 -8.26
CA SER A 360 -11.88 -18.22 -8.82
C SER A 360 -10.54 -18.06 -9.57
N SER A 361 -10.29 -16.88 -10.16
CA SER A 361 -9.04 -16.59 -10.87
C SER A 361 -7.79 -16.48 -9.99
N GLN A 362 -7.95 -16.28 -8.66
CA GLN A 362 -6.82 -16.17 -7.73
C GLN A 362 -6.18 -17.51 -7.39
N ILE A 363 -6.90 -18.62 -7.61
CA ILE A 363 -6.46 -19.97 -7.20
C ILE A 363 -5.41 -20.52 -8.17
N TYR A 364 -5.47 -20.16 -9.46
CA TYR A 364 -4.58 -20.67 -10.51
C TYR A 364 -3.17 -20.05 -10.53
N GLU A 365 -3.00 -18.79 -10.11
CA GLU A 365 -1.71 -18.06 -10.16
C GLU A 365 -0.64 -18.59 -9.17
N LYS A 366 -1.04 -19.43 -8.22
CA LYS A 366 -0.19 -19.86 -7.08
C LYS A 366 0.68 -21.10 -7.37
N CYS A 367 0.43 -21.82 -8.46
CA CYS A 367 1.09 -23.11 -8.75
C CYS A 367 2.38 -23.00 -9.59
N ASP A 368 2.70 -21.86 -10.20
CA ASP A 368 3.60 -21.79 -11.37
C ASP A 368 4.96 -21.08 -11.11
N SER A 369 5.53 -21.13 -9.90
CA SER A 369 6.74 -20.33 -9.61
C SER A 369 7.78 -20.94 -8.68
N SER A 370 8.34 -22.08 -9.06
CA SER A 370 9.63 -22.54 -8.58
C SER A 370 10.49 -22.87 -9.79
N ASP A 371 11.62 -22.17 -9.98
CA ASP A 371 12.90 -22.77 -10.41
C ASP A 371 14.04 -21.72 -10.53
N GLU A 372 15.25 -22.26 -10.34
CA GLU A 372 16.63 -21.74 -10.58
C GLU A 372 17.49 -21.17 -9.42
N GLU A 373 18.40 -22.04 -8.98
CA GLU A 373 19.88 -22.00 -9.07
C GLU A 373 20.74 -21.10 -8.15
N PHE A 374 21.95 -21.61 -7.89
CA PHE A 374 22.70 -21.69 -6.64
C PHE A 374 24.03 -20.89 -6.74
N ASP A 375 24.50 -20.29 -5.64
CA ASP A 375 25.88 -19.81 -5.52
C ASP A 375 26.50 -20.34 -4.22
N GLU A 376 27.61 -21.05 -4.37
CA GLU A 376 28.35 -21.76 -3.35
C GLU A 376 29.05 -20.77 -2.41
N ASN A 377 28.64 -20.74 -1.15
CA ASN A 377 29.49 -20.45 0.00
C ASN A 377 28.59 -20.34 1.23
N HIS A 378 28.39 -21.39 2.02
CA HIS A 378 28.10 -21.31 3.47
C HIS A 378 28.05 -22.72 4.10
N GLU A 379 29.21 -23.36 4.22
CA GLU A 379 29.39 -24.65 4.91
C GLU A 379 29.84 -24.47 6.38
N ARG A 380 29.26 -23.49 7.09
CA ARG A 380 29.53 -23.30 8.54
C ARG A 380 28.29 -23.16 9.42
N ALA A 381 27.09 -23.31 8.86
CA ALA A 381 25.85 -23.08 9.60
C ALA A 381 25.34 -24.29 10.41
N SER A 382 26.02 -25.44 10.40
CA SER A 382 25.52 -26.70 10.99
C SER A 382 25.91 -26.96 12.45
N ILE A 383 26.61 -26.04 13.13
CA ILE A 383 27.10 -26.24 14.51
C ILE A 383 26.33 -25.40 15.56
N PHE A 384 25.35 -24.57 15.16
CA PHE A 384 24.89 -23.43 15.98
C PHE A 384 23.63 -23.63 16.87
N LEU A 385 23.09 -24.84 17.05
CA LEU A 385 21.73 -25.02 17.64
C LEU A 385 21.64 -25.38 19.14
N ASN A 386 22.74 -25.46 19.91
CA ASN A 386 22.69 -25.87 21.32
C ASN A 386 22.60 -24.70 22.34
N GLY A 387 22.04 -23.55 21.95
CA GLY A 387 22.28 -22.28 22.64
C GLY A 387 21.11 -21.58 23.35
N SER A 388 20.00 -22.23 23.72
CA SER A 388 18.84 -21.50 24.27
C SER A 388 18.08 -22.24 25.38
N ILE A 389 18.68 -22.30 26.59
CA ILE A 389 18.08 -22.96 27.77
C ILE A 389 17.18 -22.03 28.62
N ASP A 390 17.18 -20.70 28.43
CA ASP A 390 16.49 -19.77 29.36
C ASP A 390 15.14 -19.19 28.87
N ALA A 391 14.55 -19.68 27.77
CA ALA A 391 13.29 -19.14 27.21
C ALA A 391 12.00 -19.86 27.66
N LYS A 392 12.06 -20.78 28.63
CA LYS A 392 10.97 -21.73 28.95
C LYS A 392 9.70 -21.15 29.62
N GLN A 393 9.61 -19.85 29.90
CA GLN A 393 8.55 -19.34 30.81
C GLN A 393 7.28 -18.77 30.18
N ASN A 394 7.15 -18.65 28.85
CA ASN A 394 6.00 -18.00 28.21
C ASN A 394 5.48 -18.68 26.93
N HIS A 395 5.57 -20.01 26.85
CA HIS A 395 4.96 -20.77 25.75
C HIS A 395 3.51 -21.15 26.11
N LEU A 396 2.59 -21.01 25.15
CA LEU A 396 1.18 -21.39 25.28
C LEU A 396 1.00 -22.89 25.12
N ILE A 397 1.92 -23.54 24.40
CA ILE A 397 1.98 -24.98 24.15
C ILE A 397 3.42 -25.44 24.38
N GLU A 398 3.62 -26.57 25.06
CA GLU A 398 4.94 -27.21 25.10
C GLU A 398 5.29 -27.71 23.70
N ARG A 399 6.38 -27.20 23.11
CA ARG A 399 6.80 -27.50 21.73
C ARG A 399 7.46 -28.87 21.59
N GLU A 400 6.86 -29.89 22.20
CA GLU A 400 7.40 -31.24 22.24
C GLU A 400 7.62 -31.81 20.83
N ALA A 401 6.70 -31.61 19.89
CA ALA A 401 6.87 -32.16 18.54
C ALA A 401 7.97 -31.43 17.76
N SER A 402 8.06 -30.11 17.89
CA SER A 402 9.12 -29.31 17.26
C SER A 402 10.52 -29.65 17.79
N GLU A 403 10.67 -29.85 19.10
CA GLU A 403 11.93 -30.28 19.74
C GLU A 403 12.24 -31.75 19.41
N HIS A 404 11.24 -32.62 19.45
CA HIS A 404 11.36 -34.03 19.11
C HIS A 404 11.81 -34.20 17.67
N LEU A 405 11.25 -33.43 16.72
CA LEU A 405 11.63 -33.47 15.30
C LEU A 405 13.12 -33.20 15.08
N ILE A 406 13.69 -32.23 15.79
CA ILE A 406 15.12 -31.87 15.67
C ILE A 406 15.99 -33.05 16.08
N ASN A 407 15.67 -33.69 17.21
CA ASN A 407 16.41 -34.86 17.70
C ASN A 407 16.17 -36.08 16.78
N LYS A 408 14.93 -36.26 16.33
CA LYS A 408 14.51 -37.32 15.42
C LYS A 408 15.32 -37.28 14.12
N MET A 409 15.69 -36.11 13.58
CA MET A 409 16.56 -36.05 12.38
C MET A 409 17.95 -36.71 12.56
N TYR A 410 18.45 -36.83 13.79
CA TYR A 410 19.76 -37.42 14.10
C TYR A 410 19.68 -38.87 14.63
N GLU A 411 18.49 -39.32 15.03
CA GLU A 411 18.26 -40.69 15.49
C GLU A 411 18.20 -41.68 14.32
N GLU A 412 18.54 -42.96 14.58
CA GLU A 412 18.38 -44.01 13.58
C GLU A 412 16.89 -44.38 13.42
N PRO A 413 16.35 -44.35 12.19
CA PRO A 413 14.95 -44.67 11.93
C PRO A 413 14.67 -46.18 12.11
N SER A 414 13.64 -46.51 12.88
CA SER A 414 13.20 -47.89 13.11
C SER A 414 11.96 -48.22 12.26
N GLY A 415 12.06 -49.21 11.35
CA GLY A 415 10.94 -49.70 10.55
C GLY A 415 11.11 -49.51 9.04
N CYS A 416 10.12 -49.91 8.26
CA CYS A 416 10.15 -49.81 6.80
C CYS A 416 10.07 -48.34 6.34
N ALA A 417 10.69 -48.01 5.20
CA ALA A 417 10.71 -46.65 4.66
C ALA A 417 9.31 -46.00 4.56
N VAL A 418 8.28 -46.77 4.20
CA VAL A 418 6.90 -46.27 4.08
C VAL A 418 6.31 -45.86 5.43
N THR A 419 6.51 -46.69 6.47
CA THR A 419 5.99 -46.39 7.81
C THR A 419 6.69 -45.17 8.41
N THR A 420 8.01 -45.08 8.23
CA THR A 420 8.82 -43.94 8.69
C THR A 420 8.37 -42.63 8.05
N VAL A 421 8.12 -42.61 6.73
CA VAL A 421 7.66 -41.40 6.02
C VAL A 421 6.28 -40.95 6.50
N VAL A 422 5.36 -41.87 6.74
CA VAL A 422 4.00 -41.53 7.21
C VAL A 422 4.03 -40.95 8.62
N GLU A 423 4.78 -41.56 9.54
CA GLU A 423 4.95 -41.06 10.91
C GLU A 423 5.65 -39.70 10.92
N ASP A 424 6.76 -39.56 10.20
CA ASP A 424 7.50 -38.30 10.10
C ASP A 424 6.62 -37.21 9.47
N ALA A 425 5.79 -37.51 8.47
CA ALA A 425 4.85 -36.55 7.89
C ALA A 425 3.81 -36.03 8.89
N LEU A 426 3.31 -36.89 9.79
CA LEU A 426 2.40 -36.48 10.86
C LEU A 426 3.12 -35.58 11.88
N ASP A 427 4.36 -35.91 12.24
CA ASP A 427 5.18 -35.10 13.14
C ASP A 427 5.54 -33.75 12.54
N PHE A 428 5.94 -33.69 11.26
CA PHE A 428 6.16 -32.43 10.54
C PHE A 428 4.89 -31.59 10.48
N THR A 429 3.73 -32.21 10.27
CA THR A 429 2.43 -31.50 10.26
C THR A 429 2.12 -30.94 11.64
N LYS A 430 2.33 -31.72 12.70
CA LYS A 430 2.14 -31.29 14.09
C LYS A 430 3.09 -30.15 14.46
N ALA A 431 4.39 -30.28 14.18
CA ALA A 431 5.38 -29.22 14.39
C ALA A 431 5.07 -27.97 13.56
N GLY A 432 4.57 -28.13 12.33
CA GLY A 432 4.11 -27.02 11.50
C GLY A 432 2.91 -26.28 12.10
N ILE A 433 1.93 -27.00 12.65
CA ILE A 433 0.80 -26.41 13.37
C ILE A 433 1.27 -25.71 14.65
N GLU A 434 2.16 -26.33 15.43
CA GLU A 434 2.78 -25.72 16.63
C GLU A 434 3.51 -24.41 16.27
N ALA A 435 4.27 -24.38 15.18
CA ALA A 435 4.97 -23.19 14.70
C ALA A 435 4.03 -22.07 14.20
N ILE A 436 2.84 -22.42 13.70
CA ILE A 436 1.81 -21.44 13.31
C ILE A 436 1.11 -20.88 14.55
N ILE A 437 0.81 -21.73 15.54
CA ILE A 437 0.17 -21.31 16.78
C ILE A 437 1.12 -20.41 17.59
N GLU A 438 2.38 -20.81 17.71
CA GLU A 438 3.44 -20.05 18.37
C GLU A 438 4.32 -19.31 17.35
N ASP A 439 3.70 -18.37 16.64
CA ASP A 439 4.39 -17.54 15.66
C ASP A 439 5.43 -16.62 16.33
N ASP A 440 6.66 -17.10 16.43
CA ASP A 440 7.78 -16.37 17.04
C ASP A 440 8.42 -15.33 16.13
N VAL A 441 8.09 -15.31 14.84
CA VAL A 441 8.74 -14.45 13.84
C VAL A 441 7.85 -13.28 13.47
N THR A 442 6.64 -13.54 13.00
CA THR A 442 5.74 -12.50 12.48
C THR A 442 5.19 -11.62 13.61
N SER A 443 4.96 -12.20 14.79
CA SER A 443 4.59 -11.47 16.00
C SER A 443 5.59 -10.37 16.35
N ARG A 444 6.91 -10.59 16.18
CA ARG A 444 7.98 -9.61 16.45
C ARG A 444 7.98 -8.42 15.49
N PHE A 445 7.32 -8.55 14.35
CA PHE A 445 7.12 -7.49 13.36
C PHE A 445 5.72 -6.86 13.40
N SER A 446 4.99 -7.13 14.48
CA SER A 446 3.67 -6.56 14.79
C SER A 446 3.71 -5.81 16.12
N ALA A 447 2.77 -4.87 16.29
CA ALA A 447 2.62 -4.14 17.55
C ALA A 447 2.53 -5.11 18.73
N ALA A 448 3.18 -4.79 19.86
CA ALA A 448 3.13 -5.67 21.03
C ALA A 448 1.68 -5.83 21.51
N GLU A 449 1.18 -7.06 21.53
CA GLU A 449 -0.15 -7.36 22.05
C GLU A 449 -0.12 -7.25 23.57
N LEU A 450 -1.08 -6.49 24.11
CA LEU A 450 -1.23 -6.31 25.54
C LEU A 450 -2.38 -7.17 26.04
N THR A 451 -2.13 -7.88 27.13
CA THR A 451 -3.10 -8.76 27.81
C THR A 451 -4.27 -8.00 28.42
N SER A 452 -4.11 -6.70 28.68
CA SER A 452 -5.13 -5.82 29.25
C SER A 452 -5.53 -4.71 28.28
N TRP A 453 -6.82 -4.37 28.27
CA TRP A 453 -7.29 -3.14 27.63
C TRP A 453 -6.57 -1.92 28.21
N ASN A 454 -6.15 -1.03 27.34
CA ASN A 454 -5.51 0.22 27.72
C ASN A 454 -6.26 1.40 27.11
N LEU A 455 -5.93 2.58 27.61
CA LEU A 455 -6.38 3.84 27.02
C LEU A 455 -5.94 4.00 25.56
N LEU A 456 -5.11 3.09 25.02
CA LEU A 456 -4.53 3.17 23.68
C LEU A 456 -5.48 2.76 22.58
N THR A 457 -6.09 1.58 22.66
CA THR A 457 -6.88 0.90 21.60
C THR A 457 -6.90 1.61 20.23
N ARG A 458 -5.71 1.73 19.65
CA ARG A 458 -5.42 2.08 18.25
C ARG A 458 -4.89 0.83 17.51
N SER A 459 -4.33 -0.11 18.26
CA SER A 459 -3.72 -1.37 17.84
C SER A 459 -4.61 -2.61 18.10
N SER A 460 -5.92 -2.45 18.33
CA SER A 460 -6.82 -3.59 18.61
C SER A 460 -6.98 -4.51 17.39
N TYR A 461 -6.11 -5.51 17.28
CA TYR A 461 -6.42 -6.78 16.64
C TYR A 461 -7.03 -7.68 17.73
N GLY A 462 -8.36 -7.71 17.87
CA GLY A 462 -9.03 -8.80 18.63
C GLY A 462 -9.87 -8.46 19.87
N TYR A 463 -9.97 -7.21 20.34
CA TYR A 463 -10.94 -6.90 21.41
C TYR A 463 -12.37 -6.82 20.84
N HIS A 464 -13.01 -7.99 20.71
CA HIS A 464 -14.36 -8.15 20.16
C HIS A 464 -15.49 -7.72 21.11
N LEU A 465 -15.19 -7.33 22.36
CA LEU A 465 -16.19 -6.99 23.37
C LEU A 465 -15.86 -5.66 24.09
N LEU A 466 -15.85 -4.55 23.37
CA LEU A 466 -15.88 -3.22 24.00
C LEU A 466 -17.27 -2.98 24.58
N ASN A 467 -17.39 -3.06 25.90
CA ASN A 467 -18.58 -2.60 26.64
C ASN A 467 -18.84 -1.11 26.33
N TRP A 468 -20.10 -0.68 26.24
CA TRP A 468 -20.46 0.70 25.90
C TRP A 468 -19.83 1.75 26.84
N LYS A 469 -19.64 1.41 28.12
CA LYS A 469 -18.92 2.27 29.10
C LYS A 469 -17.47 2.52 28.68
N LEU A 470 -16.80 1.49 28.17
CA LEU A 470 -15.43 1.54 27.70
C LEU A 470 -15.35 2.25 26.33
N GLY A 471 -16.39 2.11 25.51
CA GLY A 471 -16.57 2.88 24.27
C GLY A 471 -16.71 4.39 24.50
N LEU A 472 -17.41 4.82 25.56
CA LEU A 472 -17.49 6.24 25.93
C LEU A 472 -16.13 6.79 26.38
N LEU A 473 -15.40 6.05 27.22
CA LEU A 473 -14.06 6.44 27.66
C LEU A 473 -13.09 6.54 26.47
N TRP A 474 -13.18 5.60 25.55
CA TRP A 474 -12.41 5.61 24.31
C TRP A 474 -12.76 6.81 23.42
N GLY A 475 -14.05 7.11 23.24
CA GLY A 475 -14.52 8.27 22.47
C GLY A 475 -14.05 9.61 23.07
N PHE A 476 -14.06 9.73 24.39
CA PHE A 476 -13.49 10.88 25.09
C PHE A 476 -11.96 10.99 24.89
N GLY A 477 -11.25 9.86 24.95
CA GLY A 477 -9.82 9.80 24.63
C GLY A 477 -9.50 10.24 23.20
N LEU A 478 -10.36 9.93 22.23
CA LEU A 478 -10.21 10.40 20.85
C LEU A 478 -10.30 11.93 20.78
N ILE A 479 -11.29 12.55 21.45
CA ILE A 479 -11.42 14.00 21.48
C ILE A 479 -10.16 14.66 22.05
N ILE A 480 -9.67 14.18 23.20
CA ILE A 480 -8.46 14.74 23.83
C ILE A 480 -7.24 14.61 22.91
N ARG A 481 -7.01 13.44 22.31
CA ARG A 481 -5.83 13.21 21.46
C ARG A 481 -5.75 14.14 20.28
N TYR A 482 -6.86 14.32 19.58
CA TYR A 482 -6.86 15.03 18.30
C TYR A 482 -7.13 16.53 18.44
N PHE A 483 -7.90 16.95 19.46
CA PHE A 483 -8.23 18.36 19.67
C PHE A 483 -7.37 19.05 20.73
N VAL A 484 -6.66 18.29 21.59
CA VAL A 484 -5.81 18.87 22.64
C VAL A 484 -4.34 18.45 22.45
N ILE A 485 -4.03 17.16 22.54
CA ILE A 485 -2.64 16.66 22.51
C ILE A 485 -1.98 16.98 21.16
N PHE A 486 -2.63 16.66 20.05
CA PHE A 486 -2.05 16.83 18.72
C PHE A 486 -1.74 18.29 18.36
N PRO A 487 -2.65 19.28 18.54
CA PRO A 487 -2.32 20.68 18.28
C PRO A 487 -1.15 21.21 19.13
N ILE A 488 -1.09 20.81 20.41
CA ILE A 488 0.00 21.16 21.32
C ILE A 488 1.32 20.57 20.80
N ASN A 489 1.34 19.27 20.53
CA ASN A 489 2.51 18.56 20.02
C ASN A 489 2.99 19.10 18.66
N LEU A 490 2.05 19.45 17.77
CA LEU A 490 2.37 20.06 16.48
C LEU A 490 3.00 21.44 16.65
N THR A 491 2.51 22.24 17.60
CA THR A 491 3.08 23.56 17.90
C THR A 491 4.49 23.42 18.49
N ILE A 492 4.68 22.49 19.42
CA ILE A 492 6.01 22.16 19.97
C ILE A 492 6.96 21.73 18.85
N LEU A 493 6.52 20.87 17.92
CA LEU A 493 7.34 20.43 16.79
C LEU A 493 7.78 21.59 15.90
N ILE A 494 6.85 22.49 15.55
CA ILE A 494 7.13 23.66 14.72
C ILE A 494 8.15 24.58 15.41
N ILE A 495 7.97 24.85 16.70
CA ILE A 495 8.91 25.64 17.51
C ILE A 495 10.27 24.96 17.57
N ALA A 496 10.32 23.64 17.82
CA ALA A 496 11.56 22.89 17.90
C ALA A 496 12.35 22.91 16.59
N LEU A 497 11.67 22.72 15.46
CA LEU A 497 12.28 22.79 14.13
C LEU A 497 12.78 24.21 13.83
N PHE A 498 12.02 25.24 14.18
CA PHE A 498 12.45 26.62 14.04
C PHE A 498 13.72 26.91 14.84
N ILE A 499 13.76 26.51 16.12
CA ILE A 499 14.94 26.66 16.97
C ILE A 499 16.13 25.92 16.36
N LEU A 500 15.95 24.66 15.93
CA LEU A 500 17.02 23.87 15.33
C LEU A 500 17.62 24.55 14.10
N ILE A 501 16.78 25.08 13.21
CA ILE A 501 17.21 25.78 11.99
C ILE A 501 17.90 27.11 12.35
N ALA A 502 17.32 27.88 13.27
CA ALA A 502 17.88 29.15 13.72
C ALA A 502 19.24 28.97 14.40
N THR A 503 19.39 27.96 15.25
CA THR A 503 20.68 27.60 15.87
C THR A 503 21.69 27.15 14.82
N GLY A 504 21.29 26.28 13.88
CA GLY A 504 22.17 25.85 12.79
C GLY A 504 22.65 26.99 11.89
N CYS A 505 21.87 28.07 11.74
CA CYS A 505 22.28 29.27 11.01
C CYS A 505 23.10 30.25 11.86
N THR A 506 22.88 30.33 13.17
CA THR A 506 23.62 31.25 14.05
C THR A 506 24.99 30.69 14.42
N ILE A 507 25.13 29.37 14.56
CA ILE A 507 26.40 28.72 14.90
C ILE A 507 27.50 28.97 13.85
N THR A 508 27.12 29.20 12.59
CA THR A 508 28.07 29.43 11.49
C THR A 508 28.80 30.78 11.60
N PHE A 509 28.33 31.71 12.44
CA PHE A 509 29.01 32.98 12.68
C PHE A 509 30.10 32.89 13.76
N ILE A 510 30.16 31.78 14.51
CA ILE A 510 31.16 31.57 15.56
C ILE A 510 32.45 31.05 14.92
N ARG A 511 33.52 31.86 14.97
CA ARG A 511 34.84 31.53 14.39
C ARG A 511 35.69 30.59 15.25
N ASP A 512 35.47 30.58 16.56
CA ASP A 512 36.19 29.73 17.51
C ASP A 512 35.59 28.32 17.50
N GLU A 513 36.34 27.35 16.96
CA GLU A 513 35.89 25.96 16.78
C GLU A 513 35.60 25.25 18.12
N GLU A 514 36.30 25.57 19.21
CA GLU A 514 36.03 24.94 20.50
C GLU A 514 34.74 25.48 21.13
N LYS A 515 34.55 26.79 21.11
CA LYS A 515 33.31 27.43 21.58
C LYS A 515 32.12 27.03 20.73
N LYS A 516 32.29 26.99 19.41
CA LYS A 516 31.28 26.52 18.45
C LYS A 516 30.83 25.10 18.80
N ARG A 517 31.75 24.16 19.05
CA ARG A 517 31.39 22.79 19.46
C ARG A 517 30.65 22.73 20.80
N LYS A 518 31.10 23.46 21.83
CA LYS A 518 30.42 23.47 23.14
C LYS A 518 29.00 24.03 23.06
N ILE A 519 28.81 25.13 22.33
CA ILE A 519 27.51 25.76 22.13
C ILE A 519 26.62 24.84 21.28
N SER A 520 27.16 24.28 20.19
CA SER A 520 26.42 23.36 19.31
C SER A 520 25.88 22.17 20.09
N ARG A 521 26.73 21.50 20.87
CA ARG A 521 26.32 20.36 21.72
C ARG A 521 25.21 20.75 22.71
N SER A 522 25.37 21.88 23.38
CA SER A 522 24.38 22.36 24.37
C SER A 522 23.03 22.67 23.70
N MET A 523 23.05 23.31 22.54
CA MET A 523 21.84 23.66 21.79
C MET A 523 21.19 22.43 21.15
N SER A 524 21.98 21.50 20.62
CA SER A 524 21.51 20.21 20.10
C SER A 524 20.75 19.44 21.18
N LEU A 525 21.27 19.32 22.41
CA LEU A 525 20.57 18.69 23.53
C LEU A 525 19.22 19.35 23.84
N VAL A 526 19.18 20.68 23.89
CA VAL A 526 17.93 21.43 24.10
C VAL A 526 16.93 21.14 22.97
N CYS A 527 17.38 21.19 21.72
CA CYS A 527 16.53 20.92 20.56
C CYS A 527 15.98 19.49 20.59
N TYR A 528 16.82 18.49 20.86
CA TYR A 528 16.39 17.09 20.92
C TYR A 528 15.38 16.84 22.04
N ARG A 529 15.57 17.46 23.22
CA ARG A 529 14.60 17.39 24.32
C ARG A 529 13.24 17.97 23.92
N ILE A 530 13.21 19.14 23.28
CA ILE A 530 11.94 19.75 22.82
C ILE A 530 11.30 18.90 21.70
N LEU A 531 12.10 18.38 20.77
CA LEU A 531 11.61 17.48 19.71
C LEU A 531 10.99 16.20 20.29
N LEU A 532 11.56 15.63 21.34
CA LEU A 532 10.99 14.46 22.00
C LEU A 532 9.68 14.79 22.72
N GLN A 533 9.56 16.00 23.29
CA GLN A 533 8.31 16.49 23.88
C GLN A 533 7.18 16.62 22.84
N ALA A 534 7.50 16.91 21.57
CA ALA A 534 6.50 16.88 20.50
C ALA A 534 5.88 15.48 20.30
N CYS A 535 6.51 14.41 20.79
CA CYS A 535 5.94 13.05 20.80
C CYS A 535 5.44 12.64 22.19
N SER A 536 5.28 13.60 23.13
CA SER A 536 4.93 13.33 24.53
C SER A 536 5.85 12.30 25.20
N GLY A 537 7.15 12.36 24.88
CA GLY A 537 8.15 11.43 25.37
C GLY A 537 8.58 11.69 26.81
N VAL A 538 8.58 10.64 27.63
CA VAL A 538 9.03 10.63 29.03
C VAL A 538 10.08 9.53 29.16
N VAL A 539 11.33 9.92 29.44
CA VAL A 539 12.48 9.01 29.43
C VAL A 539 13.18 9.01 30.77
N THR A 540 13.41 7.82 31.31
CA THR A 540 14.23 7.62 32.51
C THR A 540 15.57 7.04 32.12
N PHE A 541 16.65 7.76 32.43
CA PHE A 541 18.02 7.34 32.09
C PHE A 541 18.73 6.76 33.31
N HIS A 542 19.22 5.54 33.17
CA HIS A 542 19.94 4.78 34.19
C HIS A 542 21.43 4.67 33.83
N ASN A 543 22.30 4.71 34.83
CA ASN A 543 23.75 4.53 34.68
C ASN A 543 24.45 5.50 33.71
N ARG A 544 24.06 6.79 33.72
CA ARG A 544 24.58 7.82 32.79
C ARG A 544 26.11 7.94 32.72
N HIS A 545 26.84 7.51 33.75
CA HIS A 545 28.31 7.47 33.74
C HIS A 545 28.89 6.59 32.62
N ASN A 546 28.11 5.62 32.11
CA ASN A 546 28.48 4.75 31.00
C ASN A 546 28.06 5.30 29.62
N SER A 547 27.62 6.55 29.53
CA SER A 547 27.27 7.18 28.26
C SER A 547 28.45 7.17 27.28
N ALA A 548 28.15 7.01 25.98
CA ALA A 548 29.17 6.97 24.94
C ALA A 548 30.04 8.23 24.90
N LYS A 549 31.35 8.02 24.72
CA LYS A 549 32.37 9.08 24.65
C LYS A 549 32.92 9.23 23.23
N PRO A 550 33.48 10.39 22.86
CA PRO A 550 34.18 10.57 21.59
C PRO A 550 35.19 9.43 21.32
N GLY A 551 35.25 8.97 20.07
CA GLY A 551 36.03 7.80 19.68
C GLY A 551 35.36 6.44 19.95
N GLY A 552 34.10 6.43 20.40
CA GLY A 552 33.30 5.22 20.60
C GLY A 552 32.10 5.09 19.67
N ILE A 553 31.55 3.87 19.60
CA ILE A 553 30.28 3.58 18.91
C ILE A 553 29.23 3.19 19.94
N CYS A 554 28.13 3.93 19.98
CA CYS A 554 26.93 3.62 20.76
C CYS A 554 26.05 2.64 19.98
N VAL A 555 25.68 1.53 20.62
CA VAL A 555 24.87 0.47 20.03
C VAL A 555 23.63 0.23 20.88
N ALA A 556 22.45 0.24 20.27
CA ALA A 556 21.18 0.01 20.97
C ALA A 556 20.24 -0.93 20.21
N ASN A 557 19.29 -1.54 20.92
CA ASN A 557 18.16 -2.25 20.30
C ASN A 557 17.22 -1.26 19.59
N HIS A 558 16.53 -1.72 18.53
CA HIS A 558 15.83 -0.82 17.62
C HIS A 558 14.33 -1.10 17.48
N THR A 559 13.52 -0.27 18.12
CA THR A 559 12.05 -0.32 18.04
C THR A 559 11.50 0.66 17.01
N SER A 560 12.14 1.82 16.84
CA SER A 560 11.61 2.92 16.05
C SER A 560 12.68 3.95 15.64
N PRO A 561 12.44 4.80 14.63
CA PRO A 561 13.35 5.91 14.33
C PRO A 561 13.43 6.94 15.46
N ILE A 562 12.44 6.99 16.37
CA ILE A 562 12.43 7.89 17.53
C ILE A 562 13.47 7.46 18.56
N ASP A 563 13.95 6.22 18.54
CA ASP A 563 15.00 5.74 19.45
C ASP A 563 16.27 6.60 19.37
N ALA A 564 16.62 7.09 18.17
CA ALA A 564 17.74 8.00 17.97
C ALA A 564 17.53 9.32 18.73
N LEU A 565 16.30 9.83 18.72
CA LEU A 565 15.92 11.05 19.42
C LEU A 565 15.86 10.84 20.95
N VAL A 566 15.37 9.69 21.40
CA VAL A 566 15.33 9.28 22.81
C VAL A 566 16.74 9.32 23.40
N LEU A 567 17.71 8.69 22.74
CA LEU A 567 19.10 8.71 23.19
C LEU A 567 19.72 10.11 23.09
N ALA A 568 19.40 10.86 22.03
CA ALA A 568 19.92 12.20 21.80
C ALA A 568 19.47 13.25 22.83
N CYS A 569 18.52 12.92 23.70
CA CYS A 569 18.06 13.81 24.77
C CYS A 569 19.03 13.91 25.96
N ASP A 570 19.85 12.89 26.20
CA ASP A 570 20.84 12.87 27.29
C ASP A 570 22.27 13.07 26.81
N ASN A 571 22.62 12.55 25.63
CA ASN A 571 23.96 12.68 25.04
C ASN A 571 23.90 13.02 23.54
N CYS A 572 24.90 13.71 23.00
CA CYS A 572 24.95 14.03 21.58
C CYS A 572 25.65 12.93 20.78
N TYR A 573 25.06 12.55 19.63
CA TYR A 573 25.57 11.50 18.77
C TYR A 573 25.73 11.97 17.32
N ALA A 574 26.72 11.41 16.63
CA ALA A 574 26.79 11.46 15.19
C ALA A 574 25.86 10.40 14.59
N PHE A 575 24.75 10.84 13.99
CA PHE A 575 23.86 9.97 13.24
C PHE A 575 24.48 9.49 11.93
N VAL A 576 24.13 8.26 11.57
CA VAL A 576 24.49 7.61 10.31
C VAL A 576 23.22 7.30 9.53
N GLY A 577 23.16 7.70 8.26
CA GLY A 577 21.99 7.36 7.43
C GLY A 577 22.15 7.73 5.97
N GLN A 578 21.05 7.62 5.23
CA GLN A 578 21.00 7.96 3.82
C GLN A 578 20.56 9.41 3.62
N ARG A 579 21.17 10.11 2.67
CA ARG A 579 20.79 11.47 2.30
C ARG A 579 19.39 11.48 1.66
N GLN A 580 18.52 12.35 2.17
CA GLN A 580 17.15 12.50 1.71
C GLN A 580 16.96 13.83 0.97
N GLY A 581 16.00 13.88 0.05
CA GLY A 581 15.59 15.12 -0.64
C GLY A 581 14.50 15.89 0.10
N GLY A 582 14.09 17.03 -0.46
CA GLY A 582 12.95 17.82 0.02
C GLY A 582 13.15 18.38 1.43
N PHE A 583 12.06 18.43 2.21
CA PHE A 583 12.07 18.99 3.56
C PHE A 583 12.98 18.24 4.54
N LEU A 584 13.02 16.90 4.46
CA LEU A 584 13.91 16.09 5.30
C LEU A 584 15.39 16.37 4.98
N GLY A 585 15.73 16.55 3.70
CA GLY A 585 17.06 16.96 3.28
C GLY A 585 17.46 18.34 3.81
N PHE A 586 16.53 19.28 3.86
CA PHE A 586 16.76 20.60 4.46
C PHE A 586 17.06 20.52 5.96
N ILE A 587 16.34 19.66 6.70
CA ILE A 587 16.64 19.40 8.12
C ILE A 587 18.01 18.73 8.28
N GLN A 588 18.32 17.71 7.47
CA GLN A 588 19.64 17.03 7.50
C GLN A 588 20.79 18.02 7.25
N ASN A 589 20.64 18.92 6.29
CA ASN A 589 21.63 19.96 6.01
C ASN A 589 21.77 20.96 7.17
N SER A 590 20.70 21.22 7.92
CA SER A 590 20.74 22.08 9.11
C SER A 590 21.45 21.39 10.27
N LEU A 591 21.21 20.10 10.47
CA LEU A 591 21.92 19.26 11.45
C LEU A 591 23.42 19.16 11.14
N LEU A 592 23.80 19.02 9.87
CA LEU A 592 25.20 18.99 9.42
C LEU A 592 25.99 20.27 9.77
N LYS A 593 25.31 21.41 9.97
CA LYS A 593 25.95 22.65 10.42
C LYS A 593 26.29 22.63 11.91
N LEU A 594 25.54 21.84 12.69
CA LEU A 594 25.71 21.72 14.13
C LEU A 594 26.80 20.70 14.46
N ASP A 595 26.72 19.52 13.87
CA ASP A 595 27.61 18.40 14.18
C ASP A 595 27.97 17.58 12.93
N ALA A 596 29.10 16.86 13.00
CA ALA A 596 29.63 16.05 11.91
C ALA A 596 28.86 14.73 11.74
N HIS A 597 27.61 14.81 11.27
CA HIS A 597 26.80 13.63 10.94
C HIS A 597 27.27 12.96 9.64
N ILE A 598 27.04 11.65 9.52
CA ILE A 598 27.48 10.84 8.38
C ILE A 598 26.28 10.48 7.52
N TRP A 599 26.15 11.13 6.36
CA TRP A 599 25.09 10.82 5.39
C TRP A 599 25.69 10.25 4.12
N PHE A 600 25.15 9.12 3.66
CA PHE A 600 25.57 8.46 2.42
C PHE A 600 24.57 8.73 1.29
N ASP A 601 25.08 8.94 0.08
CA ASP A 601 24.25 8.93 -1.12
C ASP A 601 23.80 7.50 -1.47
N ARG A 602 22.74 7.36 -2.27
CA ARG A 602 22.12 6.05 -2.60
C ARG A 602 23.11 5.06 -3.19
N GLU A 603 24.04 5.54 -4.00
CA GLU A 603 25.05 4.73 -4.68
C GLU A 603 26.20 4.39 -3.73
N GLU A 604 26.72 5.38 -2.99
CA GLU A 604 27.82 5.18 -2.02
C GLU A 604 27.43 4.26 -0.86
N GLY A 605 26.20 4.35 -0.36
CA GLY A 605 25.73 3.54 0.76
C GLY A 605 25.63 2.04 0.46
N SER A 606 25.70 1.66 -0.82
CA SER A 606 25.74 0.26 -1.24
C SER A 606 27.14 -0.36 -1.14
N ASP A 607 28.19 0.48 -1.16
CA ASP A 607 29.58 0.05 -1.03
C ASP A 607 29.96 -0.13 0.44
N LYS A 608 29.95 -1.38 0.89
CA LYS A 608 30.28 -1.76 2.27
C LYS A 608 31.68 -1.32 2.69
N LEU A 609 32.64 -1.27 1.78
CA LEU A 609 34.03 -0.98 2.08
C LEU A 609 34.25 0.51 2.30
N LEU A 610 33.63 1.33 1.44
CA LEU A 610 33.59 2.79 1.59
C LEU A 610 32.90 3.22 2.90
N VAL A 611 31.73 2.63 3.20
CA VAL A 611 30.99 2.91 4.45
C VAL A 611 31.86 2.59 5.66
N ARG A 612 32.53 1.43 5.66
CA ARG A 612 33.40 1.00 6.76
C ARG A 612 34.57 1.97 6.97
N ASN A 613 35.22 2.41 5.90
CA ASN A 613 36.36 3.32 5.98
C ASN A 613 35.95 4.69 6.55
N ARG A 614 34.84 5.29 6.08
CA ARG A 614 34.35 6.57 6.64
C ARG A 614 33.99 6.48 8.11
N LEU A 615 33.36 5.38 8.54
CA LEU A 615 33.05 5.17 9.95
C LEU A 615 34.35 5.05 10.77
N ARG A 616 35.38 4.38 10.26
CA ARG A 616 36.68 4.23 10.93
C ARG A 616 37.40 5.56 11.09
N GLU A 617 37.45 6.37 10.03
CA GLU A 617 38.03 7.72 10.05
C GLU A 617 37.31 8.63 11.06
N HIS A 618 35.99 8.50 11.19
CA HIS A 618 35.22 9.26 12.17
C HIS A 618 35.51 8.83 13.61
N VAL A 619 35.62 7.52 13.87
CA VAL A 619 35.95 6.97 15.20
C VAL A 619 37.38 7.35 15.62
N GLN A 620 38.33 7.41 14.69
CA GLN A 620 39.70 7.82 15.00
C GLN A 620 39.82 9.30 15.42
N ASP A 621 38.89 10.15 14.95
CA ASP A 621 38.85 11.56 15.31
C ASP A 621 38.10 11.80 16.63
N HIS A 622 38.86 11.89 17.72
CA HIS A 622 38.34 12.08 19.08
C HIS A 622 37.73 13.47 19.32
N SER A 623 37.79 14.39 18.35
CA SER A 623 37.09 15.67 18.44
C SER A 623 35.60 15.57 18.07
N LYS A 624 35.23 14.52 17.32
CA LYS A 624 33.87 14.29 16.84
C LYS A 624 32.99 13.59 17.88
N LEU A 625 31.68 13.63 17.65
CA LEU A 625 30.71 12.94 18.51
C LEU A 625 30.81 11.42 18.35
N PRO A 626 30.50 10.64 19.41
CA PRO A 626 30.33 9.19 19.28
C PRO A 626 29.28 8.85 18.23
N ILE A 627 29.49 7.78 17.49
CA ILE A 627 28.56 7.33 16.45
C ILE A 627 27.41 6.58 17.11
N LEU A 628 26.16 6.83 16.69
CA LEU A 628 25.01 6.01 17.09
C LEU A 628 24.62 5.05 15.97
N ILE A 629 24.56 3.75 16.28
CA ILE A 629 24.19 2.70 15.33
C ILE A 629 23.17 1.74 15.95
N PHE A 630 22.16 1.39 15.15
CA PHE A 630 21.18 0.34 15.44
C PHE A 630 21.50 -0.90 14.59
N PRO A 631 22.30 -1.85 15.09
CA PRO A 631 22.88 -2.93 14.29
C PRO A 631 21.87 -3.99 13.82
N GLU A 632 20.64 -3.99 14.33
CA GLU A 632 19.54 -4.84 13.85
C GLU A 632 19.18 -4.54 12.39
N GLY A 633 19.36 -3.29 11.94
CA GLY A 633 19.07 -2.85 10.58
C GLY A 633 17.58 -2.84 10.19
N THR A 634 16.68 -3.15 11.12
CA THR A 634 15.24 -3.04 10.99
C THR A 634 14.64 -2.72 12.36
N CYS A 635 13.46 -2.10 12.37
CA CYS A 635 12.69 -1.93 13.59
C CYS A 635 11.87 -3.20 13.90
N ILE A 636 11.87 -3.61 15.17
CA ILE A 636 11.07 -4.70 15.74
C ILE A 636 10.22 -4.22 16.91
N ASN A 637 9.25 -5.03 17.33
CA ASN A 637 8.53 -4.72 18.56
C ASN A 637 9.47 -4.87 19.76
N ASN A 638 9.22 -4.08 20.82
CA ASN A 638 10.12 -3.94 21.95
C ASN A 638 10.04 -5.14 22.95
N THR A 639 9.91 -6.35 22.42
CA THR A 639 9.83 -7.62 23.16
C THR A 639 11.10 -8.45 23.04
N SER A 640 11.89 -8.22 22.01
CA SER A 640 13.07 -9.01 21.65
C SER A 640 14.20 -8.14 21.11
N VAL A 641 15.39 -8.72 20.94
CA VAL A 641 16.54 -8.12 20.24
C VAL A 641 17.00 -9.09 19.16
N MET A 642 17.13 -8.59 17.93
CA MET A 642 17.53 -9.39 16.78
C MET A 642 19.04 -9.60 16.67
N MET A 643 19.44 -10.50 15.77
CA MET A 643 20.85 -10.66 15.40
C MET A 643 21.45 -9.33 14.92
N PHE A 644 22.58 -8.96 15.50
CA PHE A 644 23.31 -7.75 15.15
C PHE A 644 24.21 -7.97 13.94
N ARG A 645 24.23 -7.01 13.01
CA ARG A 645 25.10 -7.07 11.84
C ARG A 645 26.55 -6.80 12.21
N LYS A 646 27.46 -7.67 11.76
CA LYS A 646 28.91 -7.62 12.06
C LYS A 646 29.61 -6.30 11.69
N GLY A 647 29.13 -5.59 10.66
CA GLY A 647 29.84 -4.44 10.09
C GLY A 647 30.13 -3.31 11.08
N SER A 648 29.27 -3.10 12.08
CA SER A 648 29.45 -2.07 13.11
C SER A 648 30.52 -2.44 14.16
N PHE A 649 30.81 -3.73 14.30
CA PHE A 649 31.74 -4.29 15.28
C PHE A 649 33.15 -4.52 14.70
N GLU A 650 33.33 -4.26 13.40
CA GLU A 650 34.64 -4.30 12.72
C GLU A 650 35.35 -2.92 12.73
N VAL A 651 34.64 -1.85 13.05
CA VAL A 651 35.10 -0.46 12.84
C VAL A 651 35.73 0.17 14.08
N GLY A 652 35.14 -0.04 15.25
CA GLY A 652 35.53 0.61 16.49
C GLY A 652 35.97 -0.37 17.56
N ASP A 653 36.97 0.01 18.34
CA ASP A 653 37.55 -0.84 19.39
C ASP A 653 36.67 -0.86 20.66
N VAL A 654 35.92 0.22 20.91
CA VAL A 654 35.06 0.38 22.10
C VAL A 654 33.60 0.58 21.67
N ILE A 655 32.75 -0.38 22.07
CA ILE A 655 31.30 -0.31 21.91
C ILE A 655 30.66 0.09 23.23
N TYR A 656 29.73 1.02 23.19
CA TYR A 656 28.90 1.46 24.32
C TYR A 656 27.49 0.91 24.14
N PRO A 657 27.14 -0.20 24.81
CA PRO A 657 25.83 -0.82 24.67
C PRO A 657 24.77 -0.04 25.44
N VAL A 658 23.57 0.06 24.87
CA VAL A 658 22.42 0.73 25.48
C VAL A 658 21.18 -0.12 25.28
N ALA A 659 20.42 -0.35 26.36
CA ALA A 659 19.12 -1.00 26.28
C ALA A 659 18.00 0.03 26.41
N ILE A 660 17.02 -0.04 25.52
CA ILE A 660 15.82 0.79 25.51
C ILE A 660 14.60 -0.10 25.70
N LYS A 661 13.82 0.15 26.77
CA LYS A 661 12.54 -0.52 27.03
C LYS A 661 11.40 0.49 27.05
N TYR A 662 10.45 0.32 26.14
CA TYR A 662 9.21 1.08 26.06
C TYR A 662 8.12 0.43 26.92
N ASP A 663 7.34 1.27 27.59
CA ASP A 663 6.13 0.86 28.27
C ASP A 663 4.92 0.93 27.32
N ALA A 664 4.61 -0.22 26.75
CA ALA A 664 3.51 -0.37 25.79
C ALA A 664 2.13 0.01 26.37
N ARG A 665 1.97 0.14 27.70
CA ARG A 665 0.71 0.57 28.33
C ARG A 665 0.34 2.02 27.97
N PHE A 666 1.32 2.88 27.72
CA PHE A 666 1.14 4.32 27.44
C PHE A 666 1.25 4.70 25.96
N GLY A 667 2.01 3.91 25.18
CA GLY A 667 2.18 4.11 23.75
C GLY A 667 2.92 2.95 23.10
N ASP A 668 2.58 2.62 21.85
CA ASP A 668 3.37 1.69 21.05
C ASP A 668 4.33 2.48 20.14
N ALA A 669 5.62 2.35 20.43
CA ALA A 669 6.69 2.98 19.66
C ALA A 669 7.01 2.22 18.36
N PHE A 670 6.49 1.01 18.16
CA PHE A 670 6.91 0.18 17.04
C PHE A 670 6.60 0.80 15.67
N TRP A 671 7.63 0.90 14.82
CA TRP A 671 7.45 1.34 13.44
C TRP A 671 7.67 0.21 12.42
N ASN A 672 6.65 -0.06 11.62
CA ASN A 672 6.77 -0.95 10.47
C ASN A 672 6.81 -0.17 9.15
N SER A 673 8.02 0.08 8.65
CA SER A 673 8.28 0.79 7.38
C SER A 673 7.68 0.14 6.14
N SER A 674 7.32 -1.15 6.18
CA SER A 674 6.62 -1.84 5.08
C SER A 674 5.10 -1.62 5.09
N LYS A 675 4.54 -1.13 6.20
CA LYS A 675 3.10 -0.91 6.38
C LYS A 675 2.74 0.57 6.46
N VAL A 676 3.56 1.38 7.14
CA VAL A 676 3.25 2.77 7.53
C VAL A 676 4.40 3.71 7.13
N SER A 677 4.06 4.83 6.49
CA SER A 677 5.06 5.84 6.12
C SER A 677 5.64 6.55 7.35
N TYR A 678 6.83 7.13 7.26
CA TYR A 678 7.43 7.85 8.40
C TYR A 678 6.59 9.04 8.85
N PHE A 679 5.98 9.78 7.91
CA PHE A 679 5.09 10.89 8.23
C PHE A 679 3.83 10.42 8.97
N GLU A 680 3.19 9.36 8.48
CA GLU A 680 2.02 8.76 9.13
C GLU A 680 2.35 8.23 10.53
N TYR A 681 3.54 7.63 10.69
CA TYR A 681 4.06 7.21 11.98
C TYR A 681 4.27 8.39 12.94
N LEU A 682 4.89 9.49 12.49
CA LEU A 682 5.09 10.68 13.32
C LEU A 682 3.75 11.27 13.78
N MET A 683 2.76 11.35 12.88
CA MET A 683 1.39 11.77 13.23
C MET A 683 0.76 10.85 14.27
N MET A 684 1.01 9.54 14.18
CA MET A 684 0.55 8.57 15.16
C MET A 684 1.20 8.80 16.54
N MET A 685 2.49 9.10 16.57
CA MET A 685 3.23 9.38 17.82
C MET A 685 2.77 10.69 18.46
N MET A 686 2.60 11.76 17.69
CA MET A 686 2.09 13.06 18.20
C MET A 686 0.66 13.01 18.72
N THR A 687 -0.10 11.96 18.40
CA THR A 687 -1.47 11.73 18.88
C THR A 687 -1.55 10.61 19.93
N SER A 688 -0.41 10.04 20.33
CA SER A 688 -0.33 9.05 21.40
C SER A 688 -0.41 9.73 22.77
N TRP A 689 -0.78 9.01 23.81
CA TRP A 689 -0.91 9.58 25.16
C TRP A 689 0.45 9.99 25.73
N ALA A 690 1.40 9.07 25.69
CA ALA A 690 2.79 9.33 26.06
C ALA A 690 3.69 8.24 25.47
N LEU A 691 4.95 8.60 25.24
CA LEU A 691 6.01 7.68 24.85
C LEU A 691 6.90 7.48 26.06
N VAL A 692 6.58 6.49 26.89
CA VAL A 692 7.30 6.23 28.15
C VAL A 692 8.34 5.15 27.92
N CYS A 693 9.60 5.43 28.23
CA CYS A 693 10.66 4.43 28.15
C CYS A 693 11.77 4.62 29.19
N ASP A 694 12.46 3.50 29.45
CA ASP A 694 13.66 3.43 30.26
C ASP A 694 14.87 3.14 29.35
N VAL A 695 15.96 3.84 29.63
CA VAL A 695 17.23 3.74 28.91
C VAL A 695 18.33 3.36 29.89
N TRP A 696 18.96 2.21 29.70
CA TRP A 696 20.09 1.76 30.50
C TRP A 696 21.39 1.86 29.70
N TYR A 697 22.32 2.68 30.18
CA TYR A 697 23.69 2.70 29.67
C TYR A 697 24.51 1.58 30.31
N LEU A 698 25.00 0.63 29.50
CA LEU A 698 25.81 -0.48 29.97
C LEU A 698 27.31 -0.13 29.94
N PRO A 699 28.15 -0.78 30.77
CA PRO A 699 29.59 -0.58 30.72
C PRO A 699 30.16 -0.78 29.31
N PRO A 700 31.17 0.01 28.90
CA PRO A 700 31.79 -0.11 27.59
C PRO A 700 32.40 -1.50 27.41
N MET A 701 32.24 -2.06 26.22
CA MET A 701 32.71 -3.39 25.85
C MET A 701 33.75 -3.27 24.74
N VAL A 702 34.84 -4.01 24.90
CA VAL A 702 35.90 -4.16 23.88
C VAL A 702 35.95 -5.61 23.41
N ARG A 703 36.46 -5.81 22.20
CA ARG A 703 36.67 -7.13 21.63
C ARG A 703 37.77 -7.87 22.41
N GLN A 704 37.53 -9.13 22.75
CA GLN A 704 38.50 -9.97 23.46
C GLN A 704 39.53 -10.59 22.49
N ASP A 705 40.67 -11.02 23.01
CA ASP A 705 41.72 -11.67 22.22
C ASP A 705 41.18 -12.96 21.58
N GLY A 706 41.28 -13.05 20.24
CA GLY A 706 40.76 -14.20 19.47
C GLY A 706 39.25 -14.23 19.24
N GLU A 707 38.47 -13.31 19.84
CA GLU A 707 37.03 -13.17 19.57
C GLU A 707 36.82 -12.67 18.15
N ASP A 708 35.89 -13.22 17.37
CA ASP A 708 35.53 -12.65 16.05
C ASP A 708 34.50 -11.51 16.17
N ALA A 709 34.26 -10.76 15.09
CA ALA A 709 33.31 -9.64 15.13
C ALA A 709 31.84 -10.09 15.34
N ILE A 710 31.50 -11.33 14.99
CA ILE A 710 30.15 -11.89 15.12
C ILE A 710 29.92 -12.31 16.57
N ALA A 711 30.88 -13.00 17.18
CA ALA A 711 30.90 -13.38 18.59
C ALA A 711 30.86 -12.13 19.48
N PHE A 712 31.63 -11.10 19.14
CA PHE A 712 31.58 -9.82 19.85
C PHE A 712 30.20 -9.15 19.74
N ALA A 713 29.63 -9.10 18.54
CA ALA A 713 28.27 -8.58 18.33
C ALA A 713 27.22 -9.37 19.13
N SER A 714 27.36 -10.70 19.19
CA SER A 714 26.48 -11.57 19.97
C SER A 714 26.58 -11.30 21.48
N ARG A 715 27.80 -11.14 22.01
CA ARG A 715 28.02 -10.80 23.42
C ARG A 715 27.42 -9.45 23.79
N VAL A 716 27.55 -8.45 22.92
CA VAL A 716 26.93 -7.13 23.10
C VAL A 716 25.41 -7.21 23.02
N LYS A 717 24.86 -7.95 22.05
CA LYS A 717 23.41 -8.22 21.93
C LYS A 717 22.86 -8.84 23.21
N LYS A 718 23.51 -9.88 23.74
CA LYS A 718 23.11 -10.56 24.98
C LYS A 718 23.11 -9.64 26.19
N ALA A 719 24.10 -8.75 26.30
CA ALA A 719 24.15 -7.75 27.36
C ALA A 719 22.95 -6.78 27.29
N ILE A 720 22.62 -6.27 26.09
CA ILE A 720 21.46 -5.40 25.85
C ILE A 720 20.15 -6.12 26.15
N ALA A 721 19.99 -7.35 25.66
CA ALA A 721 18.79 -8.16 25.86
C ALA A 721 18.54 -8.41 27.35
N LYS A 722 19.59 -8.78 28.10
CA LYS A 722 19.51 -8.99 29.55
C LYS A 722 19.14 -7.71 30.32
N ALA A 723 19.76 -6.57 29.98
CA ALA A 723 19.48 -5.31 30.66
C ALA A 723 18.06 -4.78 30.38
N GLY A 724 17.55 -4.97 29.15
CA GLY A 724 16.21 -4.57 28.77
C GLY A 724 15.10 -5.58 29.11
N GLY A 725 15.43 -6.77 29.63
CA GLY A 725 14.44 -7.85 29.78
C GLY A 725 13.78 -8.22 28.45
N LEU A 726 14.60 -8.38 27.41
CA LEU A 726 14.19 -8.69 26.04
C LEU A 726 14.63 -10.09 25.65
N VAL A 727 13.84 -10.77 24.82
CA VAL A 727 14.17 -12.10 24.29
C VAL A 727 15.29 -11.99 23.25
N GLU A 728 16.31 -12.82 23.36
CA GLU A 728 17.38 -12.90 22.39
C GLU A 728 16.95 -13.72 21.16
N LEU A 729 17.11 -13.17 19.96
CA LEU A 729 16.84 -13.88 18.71
C LEU A 729 18.14 -14.15 17.94
N GLU A 730 18.17 -15.29 17.24
CA GLU A 730 19.32 -15.75 16.47
C GLU A 730 19.26 -15.37 15.00
N TRP A 731 18.09 -14.94 14.51
CA TRP A 731 17.85 -14.55 13.13
C TRP A 731 17.86 -13.03 12.93
N ASP A 732 18.09 -12.62 11.68
CA ASP A 732 18.23 -11.22 11.28
C ASP A 732 16.93 -10.61 10.71
N GLY A 733 16.92 -9.29 10.56
CA GLY A 733 15.74 -8.52 10.14
C GLY A 733 15.23 -8.81 8.73
N GLN A 734 15.94 -9.61 7.91
CA GLN A 734 15.54 -9.84 6.52
C GLN A 734 14.27 -10.68 6.40
N LEU A 735 13.97 -11.53 7.39
CA LEU A 735 12.73 -12.30 7.45
C LEU A 735 11.46 -11.44 7.48
N LYS A 736 11.60 -10.13 7.78
CA LYS A 736 10.52 -9.15 7.64
C LYS A 736 10.06 -8.95 6.19
N ARG A 737 10.94 -9.16 5.22
CA ARG A 737 10.75 -8.78 3.81
C ARG A 737 10.89 -9.93 2.84
N HIS A 738 11.72 -10.92 3.19
CA HIS A 738 12.03 -12.08 2.37
C HIS A 738 11.68 -13.34 3.15
N PHE A 739 11.28 -14.38 2.43
CA PHE A 739 11.17 -15.71 3.02
C PHE A 739 12.55 -16.25 3.36
N VAL A 740 12.58 -17.32 4.17
CA VAL A 740 13.80 -18.09 4.42
C VAL A 740 14.42 -18.48 3.07
N LYS A 741 15.74 -18.33 2.94
CA LYS A 741 16.47 -18.70 1.72
C LYS A 741 16.21 -20.18 1.38
N SER A 742 16.00 -20.49 0.10
CA SER A 742 15.80 -21.86 -0.39
C SER A 742 16.94 -22.80 0.05
N GLU A 743 18.19 -22.33 0.01
CA GLU A 743 19.38 -23.07 0.48
C GLU A 743 19.22 -23.68 1.88
N VAL A 744 18.58 -22.96 2.82
CA VAL A 744 18.38 -23.44 4.19
C VAL A 744 17.30 -24.53 4.22
N ILE A 745 16.25 -24.36 3.41
CA ILE A 745 15.17 -25.34 3.24
C ILE A 745 15.72 -26.61 2.58
N ASP A 746 16.53 -26.47 1.53
CA ASP A 746 17.08 -27.58 0.78
C ASP A 746 18.12 -28.36 1.58
N LYS A 747 18.92 -27.70 2.44
CA LYS A 747 19.78 -28.40 3.40
C LYS A 747 18.98 -29.24 4.40
N GLN A 748 17.84 -28.75 4.88
CA GLN A 748 16.98 -29.54 5.76
C GLN A 748 16.34 -30.71 5.01
N ARG A 749 15.88 -30.50 3.78
CA ARG A 749 15.40 -31.58 2.90
C ARG A 749 16.48 -32.62 2.63
N GLN A 750 17.72 -32.19 2.42
CA GLN A 750 18.86 -33.09 2.21
C GLN A 750 19.12 -33.94 3.45
N LYS A 751 19.17 -33.34 4.65
CA LYS A 751 19.32 -34.09 5.91
C LYS A 751 18.24 -35.15 6.08
N TYR A 752 16.99 -34.79 5.78
CA TYR A 752 15.87 -35.73 5.85
C TYR A 752 15.98 -36.83 4.77
N SER A 753 16.39 -36.47 3.55
CA SER A 753 16.66 -37.42 2.47
C SER A 753 17.75 -38.43 2.87
N GLU A 754 18.85 -37.97 3.46
CA GLU A 754 19.94 -38.82 3.96
C GLU A 754 19.45 -39.79 5.04
N ARG A 755 18.53 -39.36 5.91
CA ARG A 755 17.89 -40.24 6.91
C ARG A 755 17.05 -41.33 6.25
N ILE A 756 16.21 -41.00 5.26
CA ILE A 756 15.38 -41.98 4.56
C ILE A 756 16.23 -42.97 3.75
N MET A 757 17.31 -42.50 3.11
CA MET A 757 18.24 -43.37 2.37
C MET A 757 18.90 -44.42 3.27
N ARG A 758 19.15 -44.12 4.56
CA ARG A 758 19.66 -45.09 5.53
C ARG A 758 18.64 -46.21 5.81
N VAL A 759 17.35 -45.90 5.90
CA VAL A 759 16.28 -46.91 6.05
C VAL A 759 16.24 -47.86 4.85
N GLN A 760 16.31 -47.29 3.64
CA GLN A 760 16.15 -48.06 2.41
C GLN A 760 17.31 -49.03 2.16
N LEU A 761 18.52 -48.65 2.55
CA LEU A 761 19.68 -49.54 2.53
C LEU A 761 19.52 -50.75 3.46
N ASP A 762 18.94 -50.58 4.64
CA ASP A 762 18.70 -51.68 5.59
C ASP A 762 17.56 -52.61 5.13
N ASP A 763 16.52 -52.06 4.49
CA ASP A 763 15.44 -52.83 3.85
C ASP A 763 15.99 -53.66 2.67
N ASP A 764 16.83 -53.08 1.80
CA ASP A 764 17.42 -53.77 0.65
C ASP A 764 18.45 -54.85 1.05
N VAL A 765 19.23 -54.60 2.11
CA VAL A 765 20.15 -55.61 2.68
C VAL A 765 19.38 -56.75 3.33
N SER A 766 18.30 -56.46 4.06
CA SER A 766 17.40 -57.48 4.61
C SER A 766 16.74 -58.29 3.50
N HIS A 767 16.32 -57.65 2.41
CA HIS A 767 15.70 -58.32 1.26
C HIS A 767 16.72 -59.18 0.47
N MET A 768 17.97 -58.74 0.33
CA MET A 768 19.05 -59.54 -0.27
C MET A 768 19.45 -60.74 0.60
N LEU A 769 19.50 -60.59 1.93
CA LEU A 769 19.72 -61.70 2.86
C LEU A 769 18.58 -62.72 2.80
N HIS A 770 17.34 -62.24 2.65
CA HIS A 770 16.18 -63.12 2.49
C HIS A 770 16.20 -63.87 1.15
N CYS A 771 16.58 -63.21 0.05
CA CYS A 771 16.74 -63.85 -1.26
C CYS A 771 17.89 -64.88 -1.28
N LYS A 772 19.03 -64.58 -0.63
CA LYS A 772 20.13 -65.54 -0.47
C LYS A 772 19.71 -66.80 0.29
N ASN A 773 18.93 -66.64 1.36
CA ASN A 773 18.43 -67.78 2.13
C ASN A 773 17.33 -68.57 1.39
N SER A 774 16.69 -68.00 0.36
CA SER A 774 15.70 -68.71 -0.48
C SER A 774 16.30 -69.44 -1.68
N GLU A 775 17.54 -69.13 -2.08
CA GLU A 775 18.27 -69.90 -3.11
C GLU A 775 19.02 -71.12 -2.54
N GLU A 776 19.05 -71.28 -1.21
CA GLU A 776 19.67 -72.42 -0.50
C GLU A 776 18.67 -73.52 -0.07
N TYR A 777 17.43 -73.52 -0.59
CA TYR A 777 16.42 -74.56 -0.34
C TYR A 777 15.91 -75.26 -1.61
#